data_AF-A0A370D836-F1
#
_entry.id   AF-A0A370D836-F1
#
_cell.length_a   1.000
_cell.length_b   1.000
_cell.length_c   1.000
_cell.angle_alpha   90.00
_cell.angle_beta   90.00
_cell.angle_gamma   90.00
#
_symmetry.space_group_name_H-M   'P 1'
#
loop_
_entity.id
_entity.type
_entity.pdbx_description
1 polymer ?
#
loop_
_entity_poly.entity_id
_entity_poly.type
_entity_poly.pdbx_seq_one_letter_code
_entity_poly.pdbx_strand_id
1 'polypeptide(L)'
;MATSKEDMQTNNLTTRRYKEGDSEWSSMHDKIFLEDTSYKCPTYVHRTPPCQGSCPSGEDIRGWLDIVRGIETPPEGMTKEEYAFQRSTTANPFPAMMGRVCPAPCQDGCNRNDLDDFVGINSVEQYIGDSAFSEKYKFAGLPDLGDKKVAIIGGGVAGMSAAYHLRKFGIASTIFDDHAELGGMMRYGIPGYRTPRDVMNHECMRILDMGGIETKLNTRVGKDVPVADLEKDYDAVLWALGCKNGRGLFIEDWKDVPNCVTAVDFLEQFNLGEMKYTGKKIVCVGGGDTSIDVVSVSRRIGTLKAMGDEKPEDSAEGRVKHGDIADADKEPCTNVTLTALFKQEEMTAAEHEVNDALVEGVTIMNEVMPVEIIKDADGRATALKLVDSKFENNAPVAVEGGKEYIVECDLIVSAIGQFGDLEGTEDMDNGRSLIDADKFFQVPGKPGHFVAGDIVRPHLLTTAIGQGSVVAETIKQFIEQKEVKKRPKVDVHHFNIMNKLNEADLAPTDYNYGLSEDEQRGTDSSDYAIHNYQDRSEKEIISTDRMFMGHFEAEARNLRTEDVPSSDAVLGHFAERMNGLAEEGAVAEANRCMSCGMCFECDNCVIFCPQDAVFRVKKDQATTGRYVDTDYSKCIGCHICSDVCPTGYIDMGMGE
;
A
#
# COMPACT_ATOMS: atom_id res chain seq x y z
N MET A 1 -23.55 29.47 36.18
CA MET A 1 -24.48 30.14 37.12
C MET A 1 -23.66 30.73 38.24
N ALA A 2 -23.92 31.96 38.69
CA ALA A 2 -23.11 32.59 39.73
C ALA A 2 -23.50 32.07 41.13
N THR A 3 -22.51 31.70 41.93
CA THR A 3 -22.65 31.21 43.30
C THR A 3 -23.30 32.25 44.22
N SER A 4 -24.16 31.81 45.14
CA SER A 4 -24.93 32.70 45.98
C SER A 4 -24.06 33.38 47.05
N LYS A 5 -24.53 34.55 47.50
CA LYS A 5 -23.86 35.35 48.54
C LYS A 5 -23.81 34.65 49.90
N GLU A 6 -24.70 33.69 50.14
CA GLU A 6 -24.73 32.89 51.38
C GLU A 6 -23.62 31.83 51.39
N ASP A 7 -23.32 31.22 50.25
CA ASP A 7 -22.26 30.20 50.13
C ASP A 7 -20.86 30.79 50.37
N MET A 8 -20.64 32.05 50.03
CA MET A 8 -19.38 32.76 50.30
C MET A 8 -19.17 33.10 51.79
N GLN A 9 -20.23 33.10 52.61
CA GLN A 9 -20.17 33.60 54.00
C GLN A 9 -19.93 32.51 55.05
N THR A 10 -20.10 31.23 54.71
CA THR A 10 -20.03 30.13 55.69
C THR A 10 -18.64 29.50 55.84
N ASN A 11 -17.64 29.95 55.08
CA ASN A 11 -16.21 29.64 55.25
C ASN A 11 -15.85 28.14 55.41
N ASN A 12 -16.66 27.22 54.87
CA ASN A 12 -16.32 25.79 54.77
C ASN A 12 -15.62 25.48 53.44
N LEU A 13 -14.62 26.28 53.08
CA LEU A 13 -13.71 26.00 51.96
C LEU A 13 -12.65 24.96 52.35
N THR A 14 -13.06 23.86 53.00
CA THR A 14 -12.14 22.74 53.23
C THR A 14 -12.27 21.77 52.06
N THR A 15 -11.24 21.67 51.23
CA THR A 15 -11.13 20.72 50.11
C THR A 15 -10.88 19.27 50.56
N ARG A 16 -11.01 18.96 51.85
CA ARG A 16 -10.77 17.61 52.37
C ARG A 16 -11.99 16.72 52.15
N ARG A 17 -11.82 15.74 51.27
CA ARG A 17 -12.82 14.71 50.90
C ARG A 17 -13.24 13.81 52.06
N TYR A 18 -12.35 13.57 53.03
CA TYR A 18 -12.60 12.67 54.16
C TYR A 18 -12.44 13.39 55.49
N LYS A 19 -13.31 13.05 56.44
CA LYS A 19 -13.16 13.45 57.84
C LYS A 19 -12.39 12.38 58.59
N GLU A 20 -11.75 12.77 59.68
CA GLU A 20 -11.05 11.84 60.57
C GLU A 20 -12.07 10.82 61.12
N GLY A 21 -11.95 9.56 60.69
CA GLY A 21 -12.91 8.48 60.99
C GLY A 21 -13.67 7.90 59.79
N ASP A 22 -13.55 8.44 58.58
CA ASP A 22 -14.14 7.84 57.38
C ASP A 22 -13.46 6.51 57.00
N SER A 23 -14.26 5.46 56.80
CA SER A 23 -13.78 4.11 56.46
C SER A 23 -14.61 3.40 55.38
N GLU A 24 -15.64 4.06 54.84
CA GLU A 24 -16.47 3.52 53.75
C GLU A 24 -16.05 4.07 52.39
N TRP A 25 -15.85 3.16 51.43
CA TRP A 25 -15.49 3.51 50.05
C TRP A 25 -16.74 3.46 49.17
N SER A 26 -17.12 4.58 48.55
CA SER A 26 -18.17 4.62 47.53
C SER A 26 -17.74 3.97 46.21
N SER A 27 -18.71 3.59 45.37
CA SER A 27 -18.44 2.93 44.08
C SER A 27 -17.62 3.85 43.15
N MET A 28 -16.76 3.26 42.32
CA MET A 28 -15.84 4.01 41.45
C MET A 28 -16.57 4.69 40.27
N HIS A 29 -17.78 4.21 39.93
CA HIS A 29 -18.64 4.84 38.91
C HIS A 29 -19.30 6.13 39.40
N ASP A 30 -19.58 6.25 40.69
CA ASP A 30 -20.17 7.48 41.27
C ASP A 30 -19.16 8.63 41.39
N LYS A 31 -17.93 8.44 40.89
CA LYS A 31 -16.77 9.34 41.08
C LYS A 31 -16.30 9.99 39.78
N ILE A 32 -17.03 9.98 38.68
CA ILE A 32 -16.46 10.51 37.42
C ILE A 32 -16.65 12.03 37.26
N PHE A 33 -17.71 12.62 37.82
CA PHE A 33 -17.90 14.08 37.80
C PHE A 33 -18.45 14.56 39.15
N LEU A 34 -17.72 15.46 39.81
CA LEU A 34 -18.17 16.25 40.96
C LEU A 34 -18.27 17.70 40.50
N GLU A 35 -19.48 18.11 40.09
CA GLU A 35 -19.75 19.46 39.56
C GLU A 35 -18.85 19.82 38.37
N ASP A 36 -17.86 20.69 38.56
CA ASP A 36 -16.88 21.12 37.56
C ASP A 36 -15.54 20.34 37.59
N THR A 37 -15.45 19.29 38.42
CA THR A 37 -14.23 18.48 38.59
C THR A 37 -14.43 17.01 38.27
N SER A 38 -13.37 16.36 37.77
CA SER A 38 -13.32 14.92 37.50
C SER A 38 -12.02 14.35 38.06
N TYR A 39 -12.06 13.09 38.53
CA TYR A 39 -10.82 12.38 38.86
C TYR A 39 -10.14 11.79 37.61
N LYS A 40 -10.73 11.99 36.42
CA LYS A 40 -10.09 11.64 35.16
C LYS A 40 -9.09 12.74 34.80
N CYS A 41 -7.83 12.35 34.74
CA CYS A 41 -6.77 13.19 34.19
C CYS A 41 -6.48 12.78 32.73
N PRO A 42 -5.84 13.64 31.92
CA PRO A 42 -5.47 13.28 30.57
C PRO A 42 -4.49 12.10 30.56
N THR A 43 -4.68 11.22 29.58
CA THR A 43 -3.72 10.20 29.14
C THR A 43 -3.40 10.44 27.67
N TYR A 44 -2.12 10.40 27.30
CA TYR A 44 -1.68 10.50 25.91
C TYR A 44 -1.81 9.14 25.23
N VAL A 45 -2.83 8.99 24.38
CA VAL A 45 -3.19 7.73 23.75
C VAL A 45 -2.80 7.74 22.28
N HIS A 46 -1.78 6.96 21.97
CA HIS A 46 -1.33 6.75 20.61
C HIS A 46 -2.25 5.79 19.84
N ARG A 47 -2.63 6.17 18.61
CA ARG A 47 -3.50 5.38 17.74
C ARG A 47 -3.02 5.38 16.29
N THR A 48 -3.43 4.36 15.56
CA THR A 48 -3.13 4.25 14.12
C THR A 48 -4.02 5.21 13.33
N PRO A 49 -3.44 6.00 12.40
CA PRO A 49 -4.21 6.84 11.50
C PRO A 49 -4.91 5.98 10.44
N PRO A 50 -6.09 6.37 9.93
CA PRO A 50 -6.88 5.52 9.04
C PRO A 50 -6.26 5.34 7.66
N CYS A 51 -5.43 6.28 7.20
CA CYS A 51 -4.64 6.11 5.97
C CYS A 51 -3.70 4.91 6.07
N GLN A 52 -3.00 4.75 7.20
CA GLN A 52 -2.16 3.60 7.49
C GLN A 52 -2.99 2.32 7.66
N GLY A 53 -4.12 2.40 8.38
CA GLY A 53 -5.03 1.26 8.55
C GLY A 53 -5.67 0.77 7.24
N SER A 54 -5.69 1.62 6.20
CA SER A 54 -6.20 1.29 4.87
C SER A 54 -5.09 0.88 3.89
N CYS A 55 -3.82 1.00 4.29
CA CYS A 55 -2.68 0.69 3.44
C CYS A 55 -2.35 -0.82 3.52
N PRO A 56 -2.47 -1.60 2.42
CA PRO A 56 -2.21 -3.04 2.45
C PRO A 56 -0.75 -3.42 2.72
N SER A 57 0.21 -2.56 2.35
CA SER A 57 1.63 -2.73 2.74
C SER A 57 1.87 -2.39 4.21
N GLY A 58 0.95 -1.68 4.86
CA GLY A 58 1.02 -1.32 6.28
C GLY A 58 1.99 -0.18 6.59
N GLU A 59 2.27 0.71 5.63
CA GLU A 59 3.22 1.81 5.81
C GLU A 59 2.90 2.79 6.94
N ASP A 60 3.93 3.33 7.61
CA ASP A 60 3.83 4.43 8.57
C ASP A 60 3.65 5.78 7.85
N ILE A 61 2.49 5.94 7.20
CA ILE A 61 2.17 7.09 6.34
C ILE A 61 2.28 8.41 7.09
N ARG A 62 1.68 8.48 8.30
CA ARG A 62 1.77 9.69 9.13
C ARG A 62 3.23 9.99 9.48
N GLY A 63 4.03 8.99 9.85
CA GLY A 63 5.42 9.19 10.25
C GLY A 63 6.27 9.80 9.14
N TRP A 64 6.24 9.24 7.93
CA TRP A 64 7.04 9.82 6.84
C TRP A 64 6.48 11.16 6.32
N LEU A 65 5.17 11.43 6.42
CA LEU A 65 4.61 12.76 6.18
C LEU A 65 5.10 13.79 7.21
N ASP A 66 5.13 13.40 8.49
CA ASP A 66 5.62 14.25 9.58
C ASP A 66 7.13 14.56 9.43
N ILE A 67 7.91 13.64 8.86
CA ILE A 67 9.30 13.90 8.47
C ILE A 67 9.37 14.89 7.30
N VAL A 68 8.64 14.65 6.20
CA VAL A 68 8.69 15.49 4.99
C VAL A 68 8.32 16.94 5.30
N ARG A 69 7.32 17.17 6.16
CA ARG A 69 6.90 18.52 6.57
C ARG A 69 7.71 19.11 7.73
N GLY A 70 8.67 18.37 8.27
CA GLY A 70 9.61 18.85 9.28
C GLY A 70 9.10 18.91 10.71
N ILE A 71 8.01 18.20 11.04
CA ILE A 71 7.60 17.99 12.44
C ILE A 71 8.55 17.02 13.11
N GLU A 72 8.84 15.91 12.44
CA GLU A 72 9.84 14.95 12.91
C GLU A 72 11.18 15.25 12.22
N THR A 73 12.21 15.56 13.00
CA THR A 73 13.53 15.92 12.49
C THR A 73 14.45 14.69 12.40
N PRO A 74 15.30 14.59 11.36
CA PRO A 74 16.24 13.49 11.23
C PRO A 74 17.32 13.52 12.34
N PRO A 75 17.90 12.36 12.69
CA PRO A 75 19.11 12.30 13.51
C PRO A 75 20.29 13.07 12.91
N GLU A 76 21.28 13.41 13.74
CA GLU A 76 22.49 14.12 13.28
C GLU A 76 23.21 13.31 12.17
N GLY A 77 23.52 13.99 11.06
CA GLY A 77 24.24 13.40 9.94
C GLY A 77 23.37 12.73 8.86
N MET A 78 22.04 12.76 8.98
CA MET A 78 21.10 12.24 7.99
C MET A 78 20.23 13.37 7.41
N THR A 79 19.93 13.32 6.10
CA THR A 79 19.01 14.30 5.50
C THR A 79 17.55 13.94 5.80
N LYS A 80 16.64 14.90 5.65
CA LYS A 80 15.20 14.70 5.82
C LYS A 80 14.66 13.66 4.83
N GLU A 81 15.15 13.70 3.59
CA GLU A 81 14.75 12.82 2.48
C GLU A 81 15.23 11.39 2.73
N GLU A 82 16.48 11.21 3.17
CA GLU A 82 16.99 9.90 3.55
C GLU A 82 16.19 9.34 4.73
N TYR A 83 15.88 10.17 5.72
CA TYR A 83 15.14 9.72 6.88
C TYR A 83 13.69 9.31 6.55
N ALA A 84 12.99 10.10 5.72
CA ALA A 84 11.67 9.75 5.20
C ALA A 84 11.71 8.46 4.38
N PHE A 85 12.77 8.26 3.57
CA PHE A 85 12.99 7.03 2.81
C PHE A 85 13.19 5.81 3.73
N GLN A 86 14.04 5.91 4.75
CA GLN A 86 14.24 4.82 5.71
C GLN A 86 12.94 4.50 6.47
N ARG A 87 12.11 5.51 6.77
CA ARG A 87 10.81 5.31 7.41
C ARG A 87 9.80 4.62 6.50
N SER A 88 9.59 5.11 5.27
CA SER A 88 8.67 4.51 4.31
C SER A 88 9.04 3.05 4.01
N THR A 89 10.33 2.79 3.83
CA THR A 89 10.84 1.44 3.54
C THR A 89 10.85 0.48 4.72
N THR A 90 10.43 0.90 5.91
CA THR A 90 10.17 -0.06 6.99
C THR A 90 9.13 -1.11 6.59
N ALA A 91 8.18 -0.74 5.73
CA ALA A 91 7.08 -1.56 5.25
C ALA A 91 7.14 -1.85 3.75
N ASN A 92 7.44 -0.84 2.92
CA ASN A 92 7.39 -0.94 1.48
C ASN A 92 8.77 -0.63 0.85
N PRO A 93 9.49 -1.61 0.30
CA PRO A 93 10.81 -1.37 -0.30
C PRO A 93 10.75 -0.77 -1.72
N PHE A 94 9.57 -0.39 -2.22
CA PHE A 94 9.33 0.17 -3.55
C PHE A 94 8.61 1.53 -3.54
N PRO A 95 9.04 2.54 -2.74
CA PRO A 95 8.32 3.81 -2.63
C PRO A 95 8.22 4.56 -3.98
N ALA A 96 9.23 4.48 -4.84
CA ALA A 96 9.21 5.18 -6.13
C ALA A 96 8.15 4.58 -7.06
N MET A 97 8.02 3.24 -7.08
CA MET A 97 6.99 2.59 -7.90
C MET A 97 5.60 2.73 -7.28
N MET A 98 5.44 2.55 -5.97
CA MET A 98 4.12 2.64 -5.34
C MET A 98 3.55 4.05 -5.39
N GLY A 99 4.38 5.10 -5.28
CA GLY A 99 3.94 6.47 -5.53
C GLY A 99 3.39 6.72 -6.95
N ARG A 100 3.78 5.90 -7.93
CA ARG A 100 3.33 6.01 -9.34
C ARG A 100 2.09 5.20 -9.67
N VAL A 101 2.04 3.94 -9.24
CA VAL A 101 1.02 2.98 -9.74
C VAL A 101 0.06 2.48 -8.67
N CYS A 102 0.26 2.80 -7.39
CA CYS A 102 -0.68 2.40 -6.35
C CYS A 102 -2.02 3.13 -6.54
N PRO A 103 -3.16 2.42 -6.53
CA PRO A 103 -4.48 3.06 -6.48
C PRO A 103 -4.78 3.82 -5.17
N ALA A 104 -3.83 3.79 -4.22
CA ALA A 104 -3.82 4.58 -3.00
C ALA A 104 -5.09 4.46 -2.12
N PRO A 105 -5.48 3.25 -1.67
CA PRO A 105 -6.60 3.07 -0.73
C PRO A 105 -6.40 3.82 0.61
N CYS A 106 -5.15 4.20 0.92
CA CYS A 106 -4.80 5.08 2.02
C CYS A 106 -5.38 6.50 1.89
N GLN A 107 -5.62 6.98 0.67
CA GLN A 107 -6.26 8.27 0.37
C GLN A 107 -7.78 8.18 0.58
N ASP A 108 -8.42 7.10 0.16
CA ASP A 108 -9.84 6.84 0.42
C ASP A 108 -10.14 6.78 1.92
N GLY A 109 -9.25 6.13 2.69
CA GLY A 109 -9.37 6.05 4.15
C GLY A 109 -8.93 7.32 4.90
N CYS A 110 -8.50 8.39 4.23
CA CYS A 110 -7.98 9.57 4.93
C CYS A 110 -9.10 10.33 5.67
N ASN A 111 -8.93 10.62 6.96
CA ASN A 111 -9.87 11.45 7.73
C ASN A 111 -10.06 12.86 7.15
N ARG A 112 -9.15 13.37 6.31
CA ARG A 112 -9.26 14.70 5.71
C ARG A 112 -10.38 14.80 4.67
N ASN A 113 -10.87 13.65 4.16
CA ASN A 113 -12.06 13.58 3.32
C ASN A 113 -13.31 14.17 3.98
N ASP A 114 -13.37 14.21 5.33
CA ASP A 114 -14.48 14.84 6.07
C ASP A 114 -14.35 16.38 6.16
N LEU A 115 -13.23 16.96 5.75
CA LEU A 115 -12.95 18.40 5.78
C LEU A 115 -12.98 19.03 4.39
N ASP A 116 -12.13 18.55 3.48
CA ASP A 116 -12.02 19.05 2.11
C ASP A 116 -11.80 17.91 1.11
N ASP A 117 -10.62 17.30 1.12
CA ASP A 117 -10.12 16.27 0.22
C ASP A 117 -8.98 15.51 0.93
N PHE A 118 -8.59 14.35 0.45
CA PHE A 118 -7.50 13.58 1.05
C PHE A 118 -6.13 14.25 0.88
N VAL A 119 -5.17 13.85 1.72
CA VAL A 119 -3.75 14.17 1.52
C VAL A 119 -3.21 13.38 0.32
N GLY A 120 -2.44 14.04 -0.54
CA GLY A 120 -1.65 13.49 -1.65
C GLY A 120 -0.57 12.53 -1.19
N ILE A 121 -0.94 11.43 -0.54
CA ILE A 121 -0.03 10.42 0.02
C ILE A 121 0.86 9.84 -1.09
N ASN A 122 0.27 9.41 -2.21
CA ASN A 122 1.02 8.84 -3.32
C ASN A 122 1.99 9.84 -3.98
N SER A 123 1.65 11.13 -4.06
CA SER A 123 2.53 12.15 -4.63
C SER A 123 3.73 12.45 -3.73
N VAL A 124 3.55 12.41 -2.41
CA VAL A 124 4.66 12.53 -1.45
C VAL A 124 5.50 11.24 -1.40
N GLU A 125 4.89 10.06 -1.51
CA GLU A 125 5.60 8.79 -1.61
C GLU A 125 6.50 8.73 -2.86
N GLN A 126 5.99 9.21 -4.00
CA GLN A 126 6.79 9.34 -5.23
C GLN A 126 7.99 10.28 -5.01
N TYR A 127 7.79 11.44 -4.37
CA TYR A 127 8.88 12.36 -4.03
C TYR A 127 9.96 11.67 -3.18
N ILE A 128 9.57 10.94 -2.13
CA ILE A 128 10.52 10.19 -1.28
C ILE A 128 11.30 9.16 -2.11
N GLY A 129 10.59 8.40 -2.95
CA GLY A 129 11.20 7.40 -3.82
C GLY A 129 12.17 7.99 -4.85
N ASP A 130 11.80 9.10 -5.48
CA ASP A 130 12.59 9.79 -6.51
C ASP A 130 13.82 10.50 -5.93
N SER A 131 13.70 11.08 -4.73
CA SER A 131 14.85 11.58 -3.96
C SER A 131 15.83 10.44 -3.66
N ALA A 132 15.31 9.28 -3.22
CA ALA A 132 16.15 8.13 -2.92
C ALA A 132 16.82 7.51 -4.14
N PHE A 133 16.15 7.54 -5.30
CA PHE A 133 16.74 7.16 -6.59
C PHE A 133 17.87 8.12 -7.00
N SER A 134 17.62 9.43 -6.94
CA SER A 134 18.58 10.46 -7.35
C SER A 134 19.83 10.47 -6.48
N GLU A 135 19.64 10.42 -5.16
CA GLU A 135 20.72 10.45 -4.16
C GLU A 135 21.34 9.06 -3.89
N LYS A 136 20.78 8.00 -4.50
CA LYS A 136 21.25 6.60 -4.40
C LYS A 136 21.33 6.09 -2.97
N TYR A 137 20.29 6.38 -2.18
CA TYR A 137 20.20 5.90 -0.80
C TYR A 137 20.24 4.37 -0.73
N LYS A 138 20.82 3.85 0.34
CA LYS A 138 21.01 2.42 0.58
C LYS A 138 20.37 1.99 1.88
N PHE A 139 20.13 0.69 2.01
CA PHE A 139 19.78 0.10 3.29
C PHE A 139 21.05 -0.20 4.08
N ALA A 140 21.19 0.42 5.25
CA ALA A 140 22.35 0.28 6.13
C ALA A 140 21.95 -0.39 7.47
N GLY A 141 22.94 -0.70 8.31
CA GLY A 141 22.70 -1.23 9.66
C GLY A 141 22.10 -2.64 9.70
N LEU A 142 22.36 -3.46 8.67
CA LEU A 142 21.81 -4.81 8.58
C LEU A 142 22.51 -5.77 9.56
N PRO A 143 21.77 -6.72 10.18
CA PRO A 143 22.39 -7.73 11.02
C PRO A 143 23.30 -8.66 10.21
N ASP A 144 24.19 -9.36 10.92
CA ASP A 144 24.97 -10.46 10.34
C ASP A 144 24.03 -11.56 9.83
N LEU A 145 24.46 -12.28 8.79
CA LEU A 145 23.73 -13.43 8.28
C LEU A 145 23.89 -14.63 9.22
N GLY A 146 22.77 -15.27 9.54
CA GLY A 146 22.75 -16.56 10.24
C GLY A 146 23.09 -17.73 9.31
N ASP A 147 22.84 -18.95 9.82
CA ASP A 147 23.05 -20.21 9.09
C ASP A 147 21.81 -20.67 8.29
N LYS A 148 20.74 -19.88 8.32
CA LYS A 148 19.43 -20.22 7.75
C LYS A 148 19.22 -19.59 6.37
N LYS A 149 18.59 -20.36 5.48
CA LYS A 149 18.36 -19.96 4.09
C LYS A 149 16.97 -20.32 3.58
N VAL A 150 16.35 -19.39 2.84
CA VAL A 150 14.99 -19.52 2.29
C VAL A 150 15.01 -19.51 0.76
N ALA A 151 14.26 -20.42 0.13
CA ALA A 151 14.00 -20.35 -1.32
C ALA A 151 12.75 -19.51 -1.57
N ILE A 152 12.84 -18.55 -2.50
CA ILE A 152 11.71 -17.69 -2.91
C ILE A 152 11.44 -17.95 -4.38
N ILE A 153 10.23 -18.40 -4.72
CA ILE A 153 9.86 -18.77 -6.09
C ILE A 153 9.00 -17.65 -6.67
N GLY A 154 9.62 -16.81 -7.50
CA GLY A 154 9.06 -15.59 -8.07
C GLY A 154 9.77 -14.34 -7.55
N GLY A 155 10.39 -13.59 -8.46
CA GLY A 155 11.07 -12.32 -8.26
C GLY A 155 10.18 -11.09 -8.49
N GLY A 156 8.86 -11.25 -8.35
CA GLY A 156 7.90 -10.15 -8.31
C GLY A 156 7.90 -9.40 -6.98
N VAL A 157 7.00 -8.42 -6.83
CA VAL A 157 6.98 -7.53 -5.64
C VAL A 157 6.80 -8.27 -4.31
N ALA A 158 6.03 -9.38 -4.28
CA ALA A 158 5.88 -10.20 -3.06
C ALA A 158 7.19 -10.90 -2.68
N GLY A 159 7.85 -11.56 -3.64
CA GLY A 159 9.10 -12.27 -3.40
C GLY A 159 10.25 -11.32 -3.04
N MET A 160 10.33 -10.18 -3.73
CA MET A 160 11.33 -9.15 -3.42
C MET A 160 11.09 -8.48 -2.06
N SER A 161 9.83 -8.20 -1.70
CA SER A 161 9.48 -7.73 -0.36
C SER A 161 9.89 -8.75 0.70
N ALA A 162 9.54 -10.03 0.52
CA ALA A 162 9.95 -11.07 1.45
C ALA A 162 11.48 -11.18 1.58
N ALA A 163 12.22 -11.11 0.48
CA ALA A 163 13.68 -11.12 0.49
C ALA A 163 14.26 -9.93 1.28
N TYR A 164 13.70 -8.73 1.07
CA TYR A 164 14.07 -7.51 1.81
C TYR A 164 13.88 -7.69 3.33
N HIS A 165 12.71 -8.18 3.76
CA HIS A 165 12.41 -8.38 5.18
C HIS A 165 13.23 -9.52 5.79
N LEU A 166 13.37 -10.66 5.11
CA LEU A 166 14.23 -11.78 5.55
C LEU A 166 15.66 -11.31 5.76
N ARG A 167 16.19 -10.48 4.85
CA ARG A 167 17.53 -9.93 5.00
C ARG A 167 17.67 -9.01 6.21
N LYS A 168 16.65 -8.20 6.53
CA LYS A 168 16.60 -7.40 7.77
C LYS A 168 16.53 -8.24 9.03
N PHE A 169 16.10 -9.50 8.93
CA PHE A 169 16.13 -10.47 10.02
C PHE A 169 17.44 -11.27 10.11
N GLY A 170 18.40 -11.04 9.20
CA GLY A 170 19.65 -11.80 9.14
C GLY A 170 19.50 -13.18 8.48
N ILE A 171 18.42 -13.41 7.72
CA ILE A 171 18.15 -14.67 7.03
C ILE A 171 18.53 -14.53 5.55
N ALA A 172 19.32 -15.46 5.03
CA ALA A 172 19.71 -15.48 3.62
C ALA A 172 18.56 -16.00 2.75
N SER A 173 18.52 -15.60 1.47
CA SER A 173 17.54 -16.12 0.52
C SER A 173 18.11 -16.34 -0.87
N THR A 174 17.47 -17.22 -1.64
CA THR A 174 17.66 -17.35 -3.09
C THR A 174 16.32 -17.16 -3.79
N ILE A 175 16.26 -16.19 -4.70
CA ILE A 175 15.10 -15.94 -5.56
C ILE A 175 15.28 -16.72 -6.85
N PHE A 176 14.33 -17.59 -7.16
CA PHE A 176 14.21 -18.28 -8.44
C PHE A 176 13.15 -17.56 -9.26
N ASP A 177 13.48 -17.17 -10.49
CA ASP A 177 12.55 -16.56 -11.41
C ASP A 177 12.70 -17.18 -12.80
N ASP A 178 11.57 -17.42 -13.47
CA ASP A 178 11.50 -17.99 -14.82
C ASP A 178 11.85 -16.97 -15.91
N HIS A 179 11.92 -15.68 -15.58
CA HIS A 179 12.33 -14.61 -16.49
C HIS A 179 13.79 -14.19 -16.27
N ALA A 180 14.30 -13.42 -17.24
CA ALA A 180 15.67 -12.90 -17.23
C ALA A 180 15.88 -11.70 -16.29
N GLU A 181 14.81 -11.03 -15.83
CA GLU A 181 14.88 -9.85 -14.99
C GLU A 181 13.82 -9.88 -13.88
N LEU A 182 14.15 -9.29 -12.73
CA LEU A 182 13.25 -9.22 -11.57
C LEU A 182 12.17 -8.13 -11.75
N GLY A 183 11.10 -8.22 -10.97
CA GLY A 183 10.00 -7.24 -10.95
C GLY A 183 8.64 -7.87 -11.24
N GLY A 184 8.59 -9.07 -11.81
CA GLY A 184 7.35 -9.79 -12.08
C GLY A 184 6.35 -8.96 -12.89
N MET A 185 5.06 -9.01 -12.54
CA MET A 185 4.01 -8.27 -13.26
C MET A 185 4.18 -6.74 -13.24
N MET A 186 4.92 -6.17 -12.30
CA MET A 186 5.29 -4.75 -12.34
C MET A 186 6.20 -4.43 -13.54
N ARG A 187 7.05 -5.39 -13.96
CA ARG A 187 7.86 -5.29 -15.18
C ARG A 187 7.10 -5.76 -16.43
N TYR A 188 6.53 -6.96 -16.35
CA TYR A 188 6.04 -7.68 -17.53
C TYR A 188 4.57 -7.38 -17.84
N GLY A 189 3.79 -6.88 -16.87
CA GLY A 189 2.40 -6.49 -17.07
C GLY A 189 2.23 -4.98 -17.28
N ILE A 190 2.79 -4.16 -16.40
CA ILE A 190 2.54 -2.70 -16.42
C ILE A 190 3.47 -2.01 -17.42
N PRO A 191 2.96 -1.15 -18.33
CA PRO A 191 3.76 -0.41 -19.30
C PRO A 191 4.85 0.48 -18.69
N GLY A 192 5.99 0.58 -19.38
CA GLY A 192 7.17 1.32 -18.91
C GLY A 192 6.96 2.82 -18.67
N TYR A 193 5.96 3.44 -19.31
CA TYR A 193 5.62 4.86 -19.08
C TYR A 193 4.85 5.10 -17.77
N ARG A 194 4.35 4.03 -17.12
CA ARG A 194 3.77 4.04 -15.76
C ARG A 194 4.79 3.58 -14.72
N THR A 195 5.61 2.60 -15.09
CA THR A 195 6.70 2.04 -14.26
C THR A 195 8.05 2.18 -14.96
N PRO A 196 8.72 3.34 -14.83
CA PRO A 196 10.02 3.59 -15.46
C PRO A 196 11.03 2.49 -15.12
N ARG A 197 11.60 1.87 -16.16
CA ARG A 197 12.38 0.63 -16.02
C ARG A 197 13.68 0.84 -15.26
N ASP A 198 14.32 1.98 -15.43
CA ASP A 198 15.54 2.36 -14.72
C ASP A 198 15.29 2.59 -13.22
N VAL A 199 14.21 3.27 -12.85
CA VAL A 199 13.82 3.51 -11.45
C VAL A 199 13.44 2.18 -10.77
N MET A 200 12.62 1.37 -11.44
CA MET A 200 12.23 0.03 -10.97
C MET A 200 13.44 -0.89 -10.80
N ASN A 201 14.35 -0.92 -11.79
CA ASN A 201 15.59 -1.68 -11.73
C ASN A 201 16.43 -1.27 -10.52
N HIS A 202 16.54 0.03 -10.27
CA HIS A 202 17.29 0.55 -9.15
C HIS A 202 16.70 0.11 -7.80
N GLU A 203 15.37 0.10 -7.63
CA GLU A 203 14.74 -0.44 -6.42
C GLU A 203 15.00 -1.94 -6.23
N CYS A 204 14.90 -2.73 -7.30
CA CYS A 204 15.23 -4.16 -7.23
C CYS A 204 16.70 -4.38 -6.84
N MET A 205 17.62 -3.64 -7.47
CA MET A 205 19.05 -3.73 -7.18
C MET A 205 19.39 -3.26 -5.77
N ARG A 206 18.74 -2.22 -5.26
CA ARG A 206 18.91 -1.73 -3.88
C ARG A 206 18.60 -2.80 -2.84
N ILE A 207 17.61 -3.66 -3.12
CA ILE A 207 17.30 -4.84 -2.28
C ILE A 207 18.43 -5.87 -2.39
N LEU A 208 18.88 -6.23 -3.60
CA LEU A 208 19.95 -7.21 -3.78
C LEU A 208 21.29 -6.75 -3.18
N ASP A 209 21.59 -5.45 -3.26
CA ASP A 209 22.80 -4.82 -2.74
C ASP A 209 22.92 -4.87 -1.21
N MET A 210 21.85 -5.26 -0.50
CA MET A 210 21.89 -5.59 0.93
C MET A 210 22.78 -6.81 1.24
N GLY A 211 23.10 -7.61 0.22
CA GLY A 211 23.83 -8.87 0.33
C GLY A 211 22.99 -9.99 0.94
N GLY A 212 23.44 -11.25 0.82
CA GLY A 212 22.71 -12.42 1.36
C GLY A 212 21.44 -12.80 0.59
N ILE A 213 21.21 -12.18 -0.57
CA ILE A 213 20.11 -12.47 -1.49
C ILE A 213 20.72 -12.89 -2.82
N GLU A 214 20.54 -14.15 -3.19
CA GLU A 214 20.99 -14.69 -4.47
C GLU A 214 19.84 -14.74 -5.47
N THR A 215 20.14 -14.71 -6.77
CA THR A 215 19.15 -14.87 -7.83
C THR A 215 19.51 -16.04 -8.75
N LYS A 216 18.50 -16.78 -9.18
CA LYS A 216 18.55 -17.82 -10.21
C LYS A 216 17.46 -17.51 -11.24
N LEU A 217 17.84 -16.68 -12.20
CA LEU A 217 16.98 -16.18 -13.27
C LEU A 217 16.88 -17.22 -14.40
N ASN A 218 15.87 -17.11 -15.26
CA ASN A 218 15.55 -18.09 -16.30
C ASN A 218 15.48 -19.54 -15.75
N THR A 219 14.96 -19.70 -14.53
CA THR A 219 14.90 -20.99 -13.84
C THR A 219 13.49 -21.22 -13.28
N ARG A 220 12.76 -22.16 -13.88
CA ARG A 220 11.39 -22.52 -13.47
C ARG A 220 11.41 -23.69 -12.49
N VAL A 221 11.06 -23.44 -11.23
CA VAL A 221 10.88 -24.50 -10.23
C VAL A 221 9.67 -25.37 -10.60
N GLY A 222 9.82 -26.69 -10.46
CA GLY A 222 8.87 -27.69 -10.96
C GLY A 222 9.22 -28.23 -12.35
N LYS A 223 10.07 -27.53 -13.12
CA LYS A 223 10.53 -27.94 -14.45
C LYS A 223 12.05 -28.10 -14.52
N ASP A 224 12.78 -27.02 -14.24
CA ASP A 224 14.25 -26.99 -14.28
C ASP A 224 14.87 -27.41 -12.93
N VAL A 225 14.16 -27.13 -11.83
CA VAL A 225 14.56 -27.49 -10.46
C VAL A 225 13.42 -28.24 -9.77
N PRO A 226 13.63 -29.50 -9.34
CA PRO A 226 12.64 -30.23 -8.56
C PRO A 226 12.33 -29.59 -7.21
N VAL A 227 11.07 -29.60 -6.78
CA VAL A 227 10.65 -29.08 -5.47
C VAL A 227 11.39 -29.79 -4.32
N ALA A 228 11.62 -31.10 -4.44
CA ALA A 228 12.32 -31.90 -3.44
C ALA A 228 13.78 -31.44 -3.19
N ASP A 229 14.43 -30.85 -4.19
CA ASP A 229 15.78 -30.28 -4.00
C ASP A 229 15.71 -29.02 -3.14
N LEU A 230 14.65 -28.22 -3.28
CA LEU A 230 14.44 -27.04 -2.44
C LEU A 230 14.16 -27.42 -0.98
N GLU A 231 13.32 -28.43 -0.76
CA GLU A 231 13.01 -28.96 0.58
C GLU A 231 14.24 -29.50 1.31
N LYS A 232 15.25 -29.94 0.55
CA LYS A 232 16.50 -30.46 1.09
C LYS A 232 17.52 -29.35 1.36
N ASP A 233 17.63 -28.37 0.47
CA ASP A 233 18.71 -27.39 0.47
C ASP A 233 18.36 -26.09 1.21
N TYR A 234 17.08 -25.87 1.55
CA TYR A 234 16.58 -24.66 2.20
C TYR A 234 15.72 -24.98 3.44
N ASP A 235 15.72 -24.09 4.43
CA ASP A 235 14.95 -24.26 5.67
C ASP A 235 13.45 -23.95 5.48
N ALA A 236 13.10 -23.19 4.45
CA ALA A 236 11.72 -22.87 4.07
C ALA A 236 11.63 -22.50 2.57
N VAL A 237 10.45 -22.66 1.99
CA VAL A 237 10.12 -22.29 0.61
C VAL A 237 8.97 -21.31 0.59
N LEU A 238 9.12 -20.19 -0.11
CA LEU A 238 8.06 -19.21 -0.35
C LEU A 238 7.62 -19.26 -1.82
N TRP A 239 6.34 -19.51 -2.06
CA TRP A 239 5.68 -19.48 -3.36
C TRP A 239 5.10 -18.09 -3.62
N ALA A 240 5.77 -17.31 -4.45
CA ALA A 240 5.39 -15.95 -4.86
C ALA A 240 5.28 -15.85 -6.40
N LEU A 241 4.70 -16.89 -7.02
CA LEU A 241 4.63 -17.10 -8.47
C LEU A 241 3.89 -15.98 -9.22
N GLY A 242 2.93 -15.33 -8.55
CA GLY A 242 2.00 -14.41 -9.19
C GLY A 242 0.99 -15.12 -10.10
N CYS A 243 0.19 -14.34 -10.84
CA CYS A 243 -0.73 -14.86 -11.86
C CYS A 243 -0.27 -14.39 -13.23
N LYS A 244 0.46 -15.22 -13.96
CA LYS A 244 1.12 -14.87 -15.23
C LYS A 244 0.38 -15.35 -16.47
N ASN A 245 -0.78 -16.01 -16.31
CA ASN A 245 -1.59 -16.47 -17.45
C ASN A 245 -2.88 -15.66 -17.54
N GLY A 246 -3.26 -15.25 -18.77
CA GLY A 246 -4.51 -14.53 -19.03
C GLY A 246 -5.69 -15.47 -19.30
N ARG A 247 -6.90 -15.05 -18.87
CA ARG A 247 -8.15 -15.72 -19.24
C ARG A 247 -8.64 -15.21 -20.60
N GLY A 248 -8.98 -16.13 -21.50
CA GLY A 248 -9.65 -15.74 -22.75
C GLY A 248 -11.15 -15.54 -22.60
N LEU A 249 -11.80 -15.21 -23.71
CA LEU A 249 -13.22 -14.83 -23.73
C LEU A 249 -14.13 -15.95 -23.23
N PHE A 250 -15.26 -15.57 -22.65
CA PHE A 250 -16.34 -16.49 -22.26
C PHE A 250 -17.22 -16.90 -23.46
N ILE A 251 -16.58 -17.23 -24.58
CA ILE A 251 -17.21 -17.77 -25.80
C ILE A 251 -16.57 -19.12 -26.11
N GLU A 252 -17.36 -20.16 -26.37
CA GLU A 252 -16.87 -21.55 -26.44
C GLU A 252 -15.70 -21.77 -27.40
N ASP A 253 -15.69 -21.10 -28.55
CA ASP A 253 -14.73 -21.31 -29.64
C ASP A 253 -13.57 -20.30 -29.66
N TRP A 254 -13.42 -19.44 -28.64
CA TRP A 254 -12.41 -18.38 -28.64
C TRP A 254 -10.98 -18.89 -28.85
N LYS A 255 -10.65 -20.07 -28.29
CA LYS A 255 -9.31 -20.68 -28.39
C LYS A 255 -8.95 -21.11 -29.81
N ASP A 256 -9.95 -21.38 -30.64
CA ASP A 256 -9.75 -21.79 -32.03
C ASP A 256 -9.59 -20.59 -32.96
N VAL A 257 -9.75 -19.36 -32.45
CA VAL A 257 -9.63 -18.11 -33.20
C VAL A 257 -8.21 -17.55 -33.06
N PRO A 258 -7.39 -17.58 -34.12
CA PRO A 258 -5.96 -17.27 -34.01
C PRO A 258 -5.66 -15.86 -33.48
N ASN A 259 -6.46 -14.87 -33.86
CA ASN A 259 -6.30 -13.46 -33.46
C ASN A 259 -7.16 -13.05 -32.25
N CYS A 260 -7.45 -14.01 -31.36
CA CYS A 260 -8.01 -13.74 -30.05
C CYS A 260 -6.96 -14.10 -28.98
N VAL A 261 -6.22 -13.09 -28.50
CA VAL A 261 -5.09 -13.26 -27.58
C VAL A 261 -5.47 -12.80 -26.17
N THR A 262 -4.64 -13.14 -25.18
CA THR A 262 -4.83 -12.60 -23.82
C THR A 262 -4.07 -11.30 -23.62
N ALA A 263 -4.56 -10.45 -22.71
CA ALA A 263 -3.90 -9.21 -22.37
C ALA A 263 -2.54 -9.42 -21.69
N VAL A 264 -2.35 -10.54 -20.99
CA VAL A 264 -1.08 -10.86 -20.34
C VAL A 264 -0.01 -11.12 -21.39
N ASP A 265 -0.30 -11.97 -22.39
CA ASP A 265 0.63 -12.23 -23.50
C ASP A 265 0.95 -10.93 -24.25
N PHE A 266 -0.09 -10.17 -24.62
CA PHE A 266 0.06 -8.90 -25.34
C PHE A 266 0.97 -7.91 -24.62
N LEU A 267 0.73 -7.67 -23.33
CA LEU A 267 1.48 -6.70 -22.54
C LEU A 267 2.89 -7.21 -22.23
N GLU A 268 3.08 -8.51 -22.02
CA GLU A 268 4.41 -9.09 -21.82
C GLU A 268 5.29 -8.84 -23.04
N GLN A 269 4.81 -9.13 -24.24
CA GLN A 269 5.58 -8.93 -25.47
C GLN A 269 5.87 -7.45 -25.76
N PHE A 270 4.93 -6.56 -25.43
CA PHE A 270 5.19 -5.12 -25.43
C PHE A 270 6.31 -4.74 -24.45
N ASN A 271 6.22 -5.22 -23.20
CA ASN A 271 7.14 -4.84 -22.13
C ASN A 271 8.53 -5.44 -22.28
N LEU A 272 8.66 -6.58 -22.95
CA LEU A 272 9.94 -7.14 -23.41
C LEU A 272 10.56 -6.33 -24.56
N GLY A 273 9.81 -5.40 -25.17
CA GLY A 273 10.23 -4.64 -26.35
C GLY A 273 10.22 -5.45 -27.64
N GLU A 274 9.57 -6.62 -27.63
CA GLU A 274 9.49 -7.55 -28.76
C GLU A 274 8.33 -7.21 -29.71
N MET A 275 7.26 -6.59 -29.17
CA MET A 275 6.13 -6.07 -29.95
C MET A 275 6.22 -4.54 -30.09
N LYS A 276 6.42 -4.06 -31.33
CA LYS A 276 6.63 -2.63 -31.67
C LYS A 276 5.49 -1.95 -32.46
N TYR A 277 4.52 -2.73 -32.91
CA TYR A 277 3.28 -2.32 -33.59
C TYR A 277 2.23 -3.42 -33.40
N THR A 278 0.97 -3.14 -33.73
CA THR A 278 -0.15 -4.08 -33.66
C THR A 278 -1.06 -3.97 -34.89
N GLY A 279 -2.23 -4.60 -34.83
CA GLY A 279 -3.29 -4.55 -35.84
C GLY A 279 -3.90 -3.15 -36.03
N LYS A 280 -4.69 -2.96 -37.10
CA LYS A 280 -5.30 -1.65 -37.38
C LYS A 280 -6.55 -1.41 -36.55
N LYS A 281 -7.32 -2.45 -36.27
CA LYS A 281 -8.57 -2.42 -35.49
C LYS A 281 -8.44 -3.35 -34.30
N ILE A 282 -8.38 -2.79 -33.10
CA ILE A 282 -8.21 -3.54 -31.85
C ILE A 282 -9.49 -3.48 -31.04
N VAL A 283 -9.95 -4.63 -30.55
CA VAL A 283 -11.04 -4.70 -29.56
C VAL A 283 -10.52 -5.38 -28.30
N CYS A 284 -10.54 -4.65 -27.18
CA CYS A 284 -10.20 -5.19 -25.87
C CYS A 284 -11.46 -5.43 -25.04
N VAL A 285 -11.53 -6.60 -24.38
CA VAL A 285 -12.66 -6.96 -23.50
C VAL A 285 -12.16 -6.98 -22.05
N GLY A 286 -12.61 -6.01 -21.24
CA GLY A 286 -12.21 -5.86 -19.85
C GLY A 286 -12.58 -4.50 -19.26
N GLY A 287 -12.51 -4.37 -17.94
CA GLY A 287 -12.85 -3.12 -17.22
C GLY A 287 -11.90 -2.77 -16.08
N GLY A 288 -10.69 -3.30 -16.10
CA GLY A 288 -9.63 -3.04 -15.11
C GLY A 288 -8.38 -2.42 -15.72
N ASP A 289 -7.38 -2.10 -14.90
CA ASP A 289 -6.16 -1.41 -15.33
C ASP A 289 -5.46 -2.12 -16.50
N THR A 290 -5.41 -3.47 -16.47
CA THR A 290 -4.85 -4.27 -17.57
C THR A 290 -5.51 -3.97 -18.93
N SER A 291 -6.82 -3.76 -18.94
CA SER A 291 -7.55 -3.47 -20.18
C SER A 291 -7.29 -2.05 -20.68
N ILE A 292 -7.07 -1.09 -19.77
CA ILE A 292 -6.66 0.28 -20.10
C ILE A 292 -5.24 0.29 -20.66
N ASP A 293 -4.32 -0.46 -20.05
CA ASP A 293 -2.95 -0.58 -20.56
C ASP A 293 -2.91 -1.15 -21.98
N VAL A 294 -3.70 -2.19 -22.29
CA VAL A 294 -3.78 -2.76 -23.64
C VAL A 294 -4.20 -1.71 -24.67
N VAL A 295 -5.26 -0.95 -24.41
CA VAL A 295 -5.79 0.03 -25.38
C VAL A 295 -4.87 1.24 -25.52
N SER A 296 -4.29 1.74 -24.43
CA SER A 296 -3.31 2.83 -24.46
C SER A 296 -2.02 2.40 -25.19
N VAL A 297 -1.48 1.22 -24.89
CA VAL A 297 -0.34 0.66 -25.62
C VAL A 297 -0.66 0.54 -27.11
N SER A 298 -1.85 0.02 -27.45
CA SER A 298 -2.27 -0.10 -28.86
C SER A 298 -2.30 1.25 -29.59
N ARG A 299 -2.75 2.32 -28.93
CA ARG A 299 -2.71 3.69 -29.50
C ARG A 299 -1.28 4.21 -29.63
N ARG A 300 -0.41 3.93 -28.66
CA ARG A 300 0.97 4.41 -28.61
C ARG A 300 1.90 3.70 -29.60
N ILE A 301 1.81 2.38 -29.76
CA ILE A 301 2.64 1.63 -30.72
C ILE A 301 2.12 1.73 -32.16
N GLY A 302 0.81 1.93 -32.34
CA GLY A 302 0.18 2.01 -33.65
C GLY A 302 0.29 0.74 -34.49
N THR A 303 0.12 0.89 -35.80
CA THR A 303 0.20 -0.17 -36.81
C THR A 303 1.21 0.20 -37.90
N LEU A 304 1.66 -0.77 -38.70
CA LEU A 304 2.42 -0.48 -39.92
C LEU A 304 1.52 0.02 -41.05
N LYS A 305 2.02 1.00 -41.82
CA LYS A 305 1.39 1.47 -43.07
C LYS A 305 1.27 0.33 -44.09
N ALA A 306 2.30 -0.52 -44.16
CA ALA A 306 2.35 -1.70 -45.02
C ALA A 306 2.73 -2.93 -44.18
N MET A 307 1.73 -3.59 -43.59
CA MET A 307 1.90 -4.76 -42.69
C MET A 307 2.31 -6.05 -43.43
N GLY A 308 2.09 -6.12 -44.75
CA GLY A 308 2.37 -7.35 -45.52
C GLY A 308 1.50 -8.52 -45.06
N ASP A 309 2.11 -9.70 -44.95
CA ASP A 309 1.46 -10.95 -44.51
C ASP A 309 1.63 -11.24 -43.00
N GLU A 310 2.24 -10.31 -42.26
CA GLU A 310 2.45 -10.48 -40.82
C GLU A 310 1.15 -10.33 -40.06
N LYS A 311 0.98 -11.16 -39.03
CA LYS A 311 -0.24 -11.21 -38.24
C LYS A 311 0.02 -10.65 -36.84
N PRO A 312 -0.84 -9.73 -36.33
CA PRO A 312 -0.60 -9.05 -35.07
C PRO A 312 -0.59 -9.99 -33.86
N GLU A 313 -1.29 -11.11 -33.91
CA GLU A 313 -1.25 -12.10 -32.83
C GLU A 313 0.09 -12.84 -32.73
N ASP A 314 0.87 -12.93 -33.81
CA ASP A 314 2.13 -13.67 -33.78
C ASP A 314 3.14 -12.96 -32.89
N SER A 315 3.15 -11.63 -32.87
CA SER A 315 3.96 -10.86 -31.93
C SER A 315 3.31 -10.69 -30.57
N ALA A 316 1.97 -10.60 -30.48
CA ALA A 316 1.29 -10.54 -29.19
C ALA A 316 1.44 -11.83 -28.36
N GLU A 317 1.67 -12.98 -28.98
CA GLU A 317 1.91 -14.27 -28.31
C GLU A 317 3.40 -14.67 -28.31
N GLY A 318 4.31 -13.77 -28.71
CA GLY A 318 5.76 -14.02 -28.68
C GLY A 318 6.26 -15.04 -29.70
N ARG A 319 5.45 -15.38 -30.72
CA ARG A 319 5.83 -16.26 -31.83
C ARG A 319 6.78 -15.56 -32.82
N VAL A 320 6.67 -14.24 -32.92
CA VAL A 320 7.53 -13.38 -33.75
C VAL A 320 8.00 -12.17 -32.96
N LYS A 321 9.27 -11.80 -33.12
CA LYS A 321 9.85 -10.58 -32.54
C LYS A 321 10.00 -9.52 -33.63
N HIS A 322 9.47 -8.32 -33.40
CA HIS A 322 9.59 -7.23 -34.34
C HIS A 322 11.03 -6.70 -34.40
N GLY A 323 11.55 -6.53 -35.63
CA GLY A 323 12.82 -5.84 -35.88
C GLY A 323 12.75 -4.36 -35.53
N ASP A 324 13.82 -3.61 -35.78
CA ASP A 324 13.76 -2.15 -35.65
C ASP A 324 12.90 -1.55 -36.77
N ILE A 325 11.93 -0.74 -36.37
CA ILE A 325 10.97 -0.09 -37.27
C ILE A 325 11.05 1.41 -37.04
N ALA A 326 11.19 2.18 -38.12
CA ALA A 326 11.15 3.62 -38.03
C ALA A 326 9.71 4.09 -37.76
N ASP A 327 9.52 5.09 -36.90
CA ASP A 327 8.19 5.64 -36.63
C ASP A 327 7.53 6.23 -37.89
N ALA A 328 8.33 6.61 -38.89
CA ALA A 328 7.84 7.03 -40.21
C ALA A 328 7.09 5.93 -40.97
N ASP A 329 7.32 4.65 -40.67
CA ASP A 329 6.64 3.51 -41.27
C ASP A 329 5.37 3.10 -40.51
N LYS A 330 5.15 3.71 -39.34
CA LYS A 330 3.96 3.50 -38.52
C LYS A 330 2.87 4.52 -38.83
N GLU A 331 1.64 4.15 -38.53
CA GLU A 331 0.46 5.01 -38.51
C GLU A 331 -0.42 4.65 -37.30
N PRO A 332 -1.28 5.57 -36.82
CA PRO A 332 -2.19 5.25 -35.72
C PRO A 332 -3.15 4.11 -36.10
N CYS A 333 -3.51 3.29 -35.11
CA CYS A 333 -4.58 2.31 -35.28
C CYS A 333 -5.87 3.01 -35.73
N THR A 334 -6.56 2.45 -36.72
CA THR A 334 -7.81 2.99 -37.27
C THR A 334 -8.92 3.00 -36.22
N ASN A 335 -8.98 1.96 -35.38
CA ASN A 335 -9.91 1.90 -34.26
C ASN A 335 -9.28 1.13 -33.10
N VAL A 336 -9.43 1.65 -31.88
CA VAL A 336 -9.13 0.93 -30.64
C VAL A 336 -10.36 1.06 -29.75
N THR A 337 -11.04 -0.05 -29.51
CA THR A 337 -12.27 -0.11 -28.73
C THR A 337 -12.05 -0.93 -27.46
N LEU A 338 -12.36 -0.35 -26.30
CA LEU A 338 -12.50 -1.04 -25.04
C LEU A 338 -13.97 -1.38 -24.80
N THR A 339 -14.25 -2.59 -24.33
CA THR A 339 -15.60 -3.02 -23.96
C THR A 339 -15.62 -3.47 -22.50
N ALA A 340 -16.61 -3.00 -21.74
CA ALA A 340 -16.77 -3.33 -20.34
C ALA A 340 -18.20 -3.78 -20.03
N LEU A 341 -18.32 -4.73 -19.09
CA LEU A 341 -19.60 -5.26 -18.62
C LEU A 341 -20.34 -4.28 -17.68
N PHE A 342 -19.60 -3.35 -17.10
CA PHE A 342 -20.08 -2.41 -16.08
C PHE A 342 -20.26 -1.01 -16.66
N LYS A 343 -20.93 -0.15 -15.91
CA LYS A 343 -20.91 1.30 -16.15
C LYS A 343 -19.49 1.84 -15.99
N GLN A 344 -19.23 3.00 -16.58
CA GLN A 344 -17.90 3.59 -16.55
C GLN A 344 -17.48 3.91 -15.11
N GLU A 345 -18.39 4.44 -14.30
CA GLU A 345 -18.17 4.75 -12.88
C GLU A 345 -18.01 3.51 -11.98
N GLU A 346 -18.33 2.32 -12.49
CA GLU A 346 -18.20 1.03 -11.79
C GLU A 346 -17.00 0.22 -12.32
N MET A 347 -16.22 0.78 -13.25
CA MET A 347 -14.99 0.13 -13.72
C MET A 347 -14.01 0.00 -12.56
N THR A 348 -13.28 -1.12 -12.55
CA THR A 348 -12.24 -1.38 -11.55
C THR A 348 -10.93 -0.64 -11.85
N ALA A 349 -10.79 -0.10 -13.06
CA ALA A 349 -9.65 0.73 -13.44
C ALA A 349 -9.72 2.10 -12.74
N ALA A 350 -8.57 2.68 -12.41
CA ALA A 350 -8.58 4.00 -11.78
C ALA A 350 -9.12 5.09 -12.75
N GLU A 351 -10.00 5.96 -12.23
CA GLU A 351 -10.79 6.91 -13.03
C GLU A 351 -9.94 7.78 -13.96
N HIS A 352 -8.81 8.28 -13.45
CA HIS A 352 -7.87 9.08 -14.23
C HIS A 352 -7.26 8.31 -15.42
N GLU A 353 -7.07 6.99 -15.33
CA GLU A 353 -6.59 6.18 -16.47
C GLU A 353 -7.67 5.97 -17.53
N VAL A 354 -8.93 5.83 -17.10
CA VAL A 354 -10.07 5.78 -18.02
C VAL A 354 -10.17 7.09 -18.80
N ASN A 355 -10.01 8.23 -18.12
CA ASN A 355 -10.02 9.55 -18.75
C ASN A 355 -8.85 9.73 -19.73
N ASP A 356 -7.65 9.26 -19.38
CA ASP A 356 -6.49 9.35 -20.27
C ASP A 356 -6.65 8.51 -21.53
N ALA A 357 -7.19 7.28 -21.42
CA ALA A 357 -7.49 6.46 -22.57
C ALA A 357 -8.47 7.17 -23.54
N LEU A 358 -9.46 7.89 -23.01
CA LEU A 358 -10.38 8.70 -23.81
C LEU A 358 -9.65 9.87 -24.51
N VAL A 359 -8.72 10.56 -23.82
CA VAL A 359 -7.89 11.63 -24.41
C VAL A 359 -6.97 11.10 -25.51
N GLU A 360 -6.44 9.89 -25.35
CA GLU A 360 -5.62 9.17 -26.34
C GLU A 360 -6.42 8.68 -27.57
N GLY A 361 -7.76 8.81 -27.55
CA GLY A 361 -8.66 8.48 -28.64
C GLY A 361 -9.21 7.05 -28.62
N VAL A 362 -9.24 6.39 -27.46
CA VAL A 362 -9.89 5.08 -27.29
C VAL A 362 -11.41 5.27 -27.27
N THR A 363 -12.13 4.37 -27.96
CA THR A 363 -13.59 4.27 -27.83
C THR A 363 -13.93 3.30 -26.70
N ILE A 364 -14.71 3.74 -25.70
CA ILE A 364 -15.16 2.87 -24.60
C ILE A 364 -16.65 2.56 -24.78
N MET A 365 -16.99 1.28 -24.78
CA MET A 365 -18.36 0.77 -24.79
C MET A 365 -18.65 0.08 -23.46
N ASN A 366 -19.45 0.71 -22.61
CA ASN A 366 -19.88 0.18 -21.32
C ASN A 366 -21.19 -0.61 -21.44
N GLU A 367 -21.50 -1.40 -20.42
CA GLU A 367 -22.71 -2.22 -20.32
C GLU A 367 -22.94 -3.12 -21.56
N VAL A 368 -21.86 -3.64 -22.16
CA VAL A 368 -21.95 -4.57 -23.30
C VAL A 368 -21.16 -5.85 -23.04
N MET A 369 -21.66 -6.98 -23.55
CA MET A 369 -20.97 -8.27 -23.48
C MET A 369 -20.81 -8.93 -24.85
N PRO A 370 -19.68 -9.59 -25.12
CA PRO A 370 -19.49 -10.39 -26.32
C PRO A 370 -20.37 -11.64 -26.33
N VAL A 371 -20.95 -11.93 -27.49
CA VAL A 371 -21.83 -13.09 -27.71
C VAL A 371 -21.40 -13.98 -28.89
N GLU A 372 -20.65 -13.43 -29.84
CA GLU A 372 -20.20 -14.17 -31.03
C GLU A 372 -18.94 -13.54 -31.61
N ILE A 373 -17.96 -14.37 -31.99
CA ILE A 373 -16.80 -13.96 -32.77
C ILE A 373 -17.10 -14.22 -34.25
N ILE A 374 -17.16 -13.16 -35.05
CA ILE A 374 -17.46 -13.26 -36.48
C ILE A 374 -16.16 -13.55 -37.22
N LYS A 375 -16.10 -14.68 -37.93
CA LYS A 375 -14.87 -15.22 -38.52
C LYS A 375 -14.88 -15.22 -40.05
N ASP A 376 -13.70 -15.11 -40.64
CA ASP A 376 -13.50 -15.36 -42.07
C ASP A 376 -13.37 -16.87 -42.40
N ALA A 377 -13.08 -17.18 -43.67
CA ALA A 377 -12.93 -18.56 -44.15
C ALA A 377 -11.72 -19.30 -43.55
N ASP A 378 -10.71 -18.55 -43.06
CA ASP A 378 -9.50 -19.08 -42.43
C ASP A 378 -9.65 -19.18 -40.90
N GLY A 379 -10.83 -18.83 -40.36
CA GLY A 379 -11.14 -18.90 -38.94
C GLY A 379 -10.68 -17.70 -38.13
N ARG A 380 -10.16 -16.63 -38.75
CA ARG A 380 -9.75 -15.40 -38.04
C ARG A 380 -10.97 -14.53 -37.72
N ALA A 381 -10.96 -13.89 -36.56
CA ALA A 381 -11.91 -12.85 -36.23
C ALA A 381 -11.79 -11.68 -37.20
N THR A 382 -12.94 -11.20 -37.66
CA THR A 382 -13.12 -9.98 -38.49
C THR A 382 -13.99 -8.95 -37.77
N ALA A 383 -14.81 -9.40 -36.82
CA ALA A 383 -15.59 -8.55 -35.93
C ALA A 383 -15.98 -9.29 -34.64
N LEU A 384 -16.27 -8.53 -33.59
CA LEU A 384 -16.85 -9.03 -32.35
C LEU A 384 -18.30 -8.55 -32.26
N LYS A 385 -19.25 -9.49 -32.12
CA LYS A 385 -20.65 -9.18 -31.87
C LYS A 385 -20.87 -8.98 -30.37
N LEU A 386 -21.42 -7.82 -30.02
CA LEU A 386 -21.75 -7.43 -28.65
C LEU A 386 -23.26 -7.23 -28.52
N VAL A 387 -23.76 -7.39 -27.30
CA VAL A 387 -25.14 -7.01 -26.93
C VAL A 387 -25.13 -6.19 -25.66
N ASP A 388 -26.15 -5.35 -25.47
CA ASP A 388 -26.39 -4.72 -24.17
C ASP A 388 -26.46 -5.79 -23.08
N SER A 389 -25.80 -5.53 -21.95
CA SER A 389 -25.66 -6.47 -20.84
C SER A 389 -25.98 -5.83 -19.50
N LYS A 390 -26.39 -6.67 -18.56
CA LYS A 390 -26.60 -6.33 -17.15
C LYS A 390 -26.09 -7.47 -16.29
N PHE A 391 -25.85 -7.20 -15.01
CA PHE A 391 -25.52 -8.27 -14.06
C PHE A 391 -26.78 -8.89 -13.46
N GLU A 392 -26.86 -10.21 -13.53
CA GLU A 392 -27.81 -11.04 -12.78
C GLU A 392 -27.06 -12.19 -12.09
N ASN A 393 -27.28 -12.38 -10.79
CA ASN A 393 -26.62 -13.44 -10.00
C ASN A 393 -25.07 -13.45 -10.11
N ASN A 394 -24.42 -12.28 -10.08
CA ASN A 394 -22.97 -12.11 -10.23
C ASN A 394 -22.40 -12.58 -11.59
N ALA A 395 -23.24 -12.66 -12.63
CA ALA A 395 -22.80 -12.93 -13.99
C ALA A 395 -23.41 -11.90 -14.97
N PRO A 396 -22.69 -11.51 -16.03
CA PRO A 396 -23.28 -10.72 -17.09
C PRO A 396 -24.29 -11.55 -17.86
N VAL A 397 -25.46 -10.99 -18.11
CA VAL A 397 -26.50 -11.56 -18.97
C VAL A 397 -26.92 -10.54 -20.01
N ALA A 398 -27.31 -11.03 -21.19
CA ALA A 398 -27.85 -10.18 -22.25
C ALA A 398 -29.15 -9.53 -21.80
N VAL A 399 -29.34 -8.25 -22.13
CA VAL A 399 -30.60 -7.55 -21.92
C VAL A 399 -31.60 -8.03 -22.98
N GLU A 400 -32.75 -8.54 -22.54
CA GLU A 400 -33.82 -8.94 -23.46
C GLU A 400 -34.30 -7.75 -24.30
N GLY A 401 -34.26 -7.88 -25.63
CA GLY A 401 -34.56 -6.79 -26.55
C GLY A 401 -33.48 -5.69 -26.62
N GLY A 402 -32.31 -5.92 -26.02
CA GLY A 402 -31.16 -5.03 -26.08
C GLY A 402 -30.60 -4.86 -27.49
N LYS A 403 -29.82 -3.80 -27.68
CA LYS A 403 -29.19 -3.49 -28.96
C LYS A 403 -28.04 -4.47 -29.24
N GLU A 404 -27.89 -4.85 -30.50
CA GLU A 404 -26.73 -5.58 -31.00
C GLU A 404 -25.73 -4.61 -31.64
N TYR A 405 -24.45 -4.90 -31.47
CA TYR A 405 -23.34 -4.16 -32.06
C TYR A 405 -22.42 -5.14 -32.77
N ILE A 406 -21.88 -4.72 -33.91
CA ILE A 406 -20.83 -5.45 -34.62
C ILE A 406 -19.64 -4.51 -34.69
N VAL A 407 -18.56 -4.85 -33.97
CA VAL A 407 -17.34 -4.06 -33.92
C VAL A 407 -16.28 -4.77 -34.74
N GLU A 408 -15.92 -4.20 -35.90
CA GLU A 408 -14.87 -4.75 -36.76
C GLU A 408 -13.50 -4.74 -36.06
N CYS A 409 -12.75 -5.82 -36.21
CA CYS A 409 -11.46 -5.99 -35.53
C CYS A 409 -10.50 -6.86 -36.36
N ASP A 410 -9.21 -6.57 -36.24
CA ASP A 410 -8.11 -7.38 -36.76
C ASP A 410 -7.44 -8.19 -35.63
N LEU A 411 -7.62 -7.75 -34.37
CA LEU A 411 -7.14 -8.41 -33.16
C LEU A 411 -8.15 -8.19 -32.03
N ILE A 412 -8.47 -9.27 -31.31
CA ILE A 412 -9.24 -9.23 -30.06
C ILE A 412 -8.31 -9.55 -28.91
N VAL A 413 -8.34 -8.73 -27.85
CA VAL A 413 -7.51 -8.91 -26.65
C VAL A 413 -8.40 -9.11 -25.42
N SER A 414 -8.31 -10.28 -24.80
CA SER A 414 -9.08 -10.61 -23.60
C SER A 414 -8.35 -10.18 -22.32
N ALA A 415 -8.94 -9.25 -21.57
CA ALA A 415 -8.43 -8.69 -20.32
C ALA A 415 -9.38 -8.98 -19.14
N ILE A 416 -9.99 -10.18 -19.09
CA ILE A 416 -11.05 -10.54 -18.14
C ILE A 416 -10.56 -11.28 -16.88
N GLY A 417 -9.25 -11.30 -16.64
CA GLY A 417 -8.65 -11.86 -15.44
C GLY A 417 -7.41 -12.71 -15.72
N GLN A 418 -6.73 -13.08 -14.64
CA GLN A 418 -5.45 -13.79 -14.67
C GLN A 418 -5.50 -15.01 -13.74
N PHE A 419 -4.58 -15.94 -13.92
CA PHE A 419 -4.42 -17.12 -13.07
C PHE A 419 -2.96 -17.59 -13.01
N GLY A 420 -2.64 -18.43 -12.03
CA GLY A 420 -1.30 -18.96 -11.81
C GLY A 420 -0.93 -20.05 -12.81
N ASP A 421 0.35 -20.15 -13.12
CA ASP A 421 0.94 -21.32 -13.76
C ASP A 421 1.49 -22.26 -12.68
N LEU A 422 0.87 -23.44 -12.55
CA LEU A 422 1.20 -24.45 -11.54
C LEU A 422 1.79 -25.72 -12.15
N GLU A 423 2.20 -25.71 -13.43
CA GLU A 423 2.86 -26.88 -14.03
C GLU A 423 4.14 -27.23 -13.23
N GLY A 424 4.24 -28.49 -12.78
CA GLY A 424 5.32 -28.99 -11.90
C GLY A 424 5.10 -28.74 -10.41
N THR A 425 3.98 -28.12 -10.03
CA THR A 425 3.56 -27.84 -8.64
C THR A 425 2.06 -28.09 -8.43
N GLU A 426 1.49 -29.02 -9.20
CA GLU A 426 0.04 -29.28 -9.29
C GLU A 426 -0.58 -29.72 -7.96
N ASP A 427 0.21 -30.27 -7.06
CA ASP A 427 -0.26 -30.72 -5.75
C ASP A 427 -0.59 -29.57 -4.78
N MET A 428 -0.30 -28.32 -5.16
CA MET A 428 -0.71 -27.10 -4.45
C MET A 428 -1.89 -26.37 -5.11
N ASP A 429 -2.40 -26.85 -6.26
CA ASP A 429 -3.55 -26.24 -6.92
C ASP A 429 -4.83 -26.46 -6.11
N ASN A 430 -5.52 -25.38 -5.76
CA ASN A 430 -6.83 -25.41 -5.10
C ASN A 430 -8.01 -25.65 -6.06
N GLY A 431 -7.74 -25.99 -7.33
CA GLY A 431 -8.71 -26.20 -8.39
C GLY A 431 -9.14 -24.93 -9.12
N ARG A 432 -8.53 -23.78 -8.78
CA ARG A 432 -8.75 -22.49 -9.46
C ARG A 432 -7.48 -21.95 -10.11
N SER A 433 -6.42 -22.77 -10.17
CA SER A 433 -5.07 -22.36 -10.59
C SER A 433 -4.50 -21.29 -9.67
N LEU A 434 -4.71 -21.49 -8.37
CA LEU A 434 -4.25 -20.67 -7.25
C LEU A 434 -3.81 -21.59 -6.11
N ILE A 435 -3.06 -21.05 -5.15
CA ILE A 435 -2.59 -21.79 -3.97
C ILE A 435 -3.32 -21.25 -2.73
N ASP A 436 -3.89 -22.14 -1.93
CA ASP A 436 -4.51 -21.74 -0.67
C ASP A 436 -3.46 -21.37 0.38
N ALA A 437 -3.81 -20.38 1.21
CA ALA A 437 -2.99 -19.89 2.31
C ALA A 437 -3.77 -20.04 3.62
N ASP A 438 -3.12 -20.55 4.67
CA ASP A 438 -3.69 -20.48 6.01
C ASP A 438 -3.55 -19.05 6.60
N LYS A 439 -4.00 -18.86 7.84
CA LYS A 439 -3.94 -17.55 8.53
C LYS A 439 -2.52 -17.02 8.77
N PHE A 440 -1.51 -17.83 8.50
CA PHE A 440 -0.09 -17.52 8.63
C PHE A 440 0.63 -17.59 7.28
N PHE A 441 -0.11 -17.62 6.16
CA PHE A 441 0.45 -17.76 4.82
C PHE A 441 1.24 -19.06 4.60
N GLN A 442 1.02 -20.08 5.42
CA GLN A 442 1.54 -21.43 5.17
C GLN A 442 0.60 -22.17 4.22
N VAL A 443 1.16 -22.94 3.30
CA VAL A 443 0.38 -23.79 2.38
C VAL A 443 -0.27 -24.92 3.21
N PRO A 444 -1.61 -25.06 3.20
CA PRO A 444 -2.30 -26.06 4.02
C PRO A 444 -1.75 -27.47 3.80
N GLY A 445 -1.37 -28.14 4.88
CA GLY A 445 -0.84 -29.51 4.84
C GLY A 445 0.61 -29.65 4.38
N LYS A 446 1.32 -28.54 4.11
CA LYS A 446 2.74 -28.54 3.71
C LYS A 446 3.61 -27.68 4.65
N PRO A 447 4.04 -28.22 5.81
CA PRO A 447 4.94 -27.52 6.71
C PRO A 447 6.23 -27.06 6.01
N GLY A 448 6.64 -25.82 6.26
CA GLY A 448 7.82 -25.22 5.63
C GLY A 448 7.58 -24.59 4.25
N HIS A 449 6.38 -24.76 3.67
CA HIS A 449 5.97 -24.10 2.42
C HIS A 449 5.03 -22.95 2.73
N PHE A 450 5.40 -21.76 2.30
CA PHE A 450 4.64 -20.52 2.49
C PHE A 450 4.23 -19.95 1.14
N VAL A 451 3.22 -19.10 1.10
CA VAL A 451 2.67 -18.57 -0.15
C VAL A 451 2.26 -17.10 0.01
N ALA A 452 2.54 -16.25 -0.97
CA ALA A 452 2.18 -14.83 -0.93
C ALA A 452 1.98 -14.24 -2.33
N GLY A 453 1.30 -13.10 -2.40
CA GLY A 453 1.00 -12.36 -3.63
C GLY A 453 -0.19 -12.93 -4.41
N ASP A 454 -0.25 -12.58 -5.69
CA ASP A 454 -1.41 -12.86 -6.54
C ASP A 454 -1.73 -14.35 -6.72
N ILE A 455 -0.75 -15.24 -6.49
CA ILE A 455 -0.97 -16.68 -6.56
C ILE A 455 -1.94 -17.19 -5.48
N VAL A 456 -2.10 -16.44 -4.38
CA VAL A 456 -3.16 -16.69 -3.38
C VAL A 456 -4.49 -16.14 -3.89
N ARG A 457 -4.48 -14.87 -4.30
CA ARG A 457 -5.62 -14.16 -4.86
C ARG A 457 -5.11 -12.90 -5.58
N PRO A 458 -5.39 -12.73 -6.88
CA PRO A 458 -5.02 -11.51 -7.61
C PRO A 458 -5.53 -10.25 -6.92
N HIS A 459 -4.63 -9.30 -6.67
CA HIS A 459 -4.95 -8.04 -6.02
C HIS A 459 -3.96 -6.93 -6.43
N LEU A 460 -3.92 -5.85 -5.66
CA LEU A 460 -3.00 -4.73 -5.82
C LEU A 460 -1.54 -5.12 -5.51
N LEU A 461 -0.59 -4.46 -6.18
CA LEU A 461 0.85 -4.60 -5.89
C LEU A 461 1.18 -4.36 -4.41
N THR A 462 0.60 -3.30 -3.81
CA THR A 462 0.78 -2.99 -2.37
C THR A 462 0.33 -4.14 -1.45
N THR A 463 -0.71 -4.90 -1.84
CA THR A 463 -1.15 -6.08 -1.09
C THR A 463 -0.13 -7.19 -1.17
N ALA A 464 0.43 -7.46 -2.35
CA ALA A 464 1.49 -8.43 -2.53
C ALA A 464 2.77 -8.04 -1.75
N ILE A 465 3.11 -6.75 -1.71
CA ILE A 465 4.22 -6.22 -0.89
C ILE A 465 3.99 -6.47 0.60
N GLY A 466 2.81 -6.12 1.12
CA GLY A 466 2.45 -6.34 2.52
C GLY A 466 2.45 -7.81 2.91
N GLN A 467 1.91 -8.68 2.05
CA GLN A 467 1.98 -10.13 2.27
C GLN A 467 3.43 -10.63 2.30
N GLY A 468 4.34 -10.07 1.50
CA GLY A 468 5.77 -10.35 1.55
C GLY A 468 6.41 -10.05 2.91
N SER A 469 6.03 -8.94 3.55
CA SER A 469 6.46 -8.58 4.91
C SER A 469 5.92 -9.58 5.94
N VAL A 470 4.60 -9.84 5.92
CA VAL A 470 3.92 -10.74 6.85
C VAL A 470 4.44 -12.17 6.77
N VAL A 471 4.68 -12.67 5.56
CA VAL A 471 5.18 -14.03 5.35
C VAL A 471 6.64 -14.16 5.77
N ALA A 472 7.48 -13.13 5.58
CA ALA A 472 8.86 -13.12 6.06
C ALA A 472 8.92 -13.23 7.59
N GLU A 473 8.05 -12.52 8.31
CA GLU A 473 7.92 -12.65 9.77
C GLU A 473 7.48 -14.06 10.18
N THR A 474 6.55 -14.65 9.44
CA THR A 474 6.08 -16.01 9.73
C THR A 474 7.19 -17.04 9.48
N ILE A 475 7.92 -16.93 8.38
CA ILE A 475 9.07 -17.78 8.06
C ILE A 475 10.14 -17.67 9.15
N LYS A 476 10.45 -16.44 9.62
CA LYS A 476 11.36 -16.24 10.75
C LYS A 476 10.90 -16.98 12.00
N GLN A 477 9.63 -16.85 12.37
CA GLN A 477 9.08 -17.54 13.55
C GLN A 477 9.11 -19.06 13.40
N PHE A 478 8.83 -19.58 12.20
CA PHE A 478 8.91 -21.00 11.87
C PHE A 478 10.35 -21.53 12.01
N ILE A 479 11.34 -20.83 11.44
CA ILE A 479 12.77 -21.18 11.53
C ILE A 479 13.26 -21.14 12.98
N GLU A 480 12.83 -20.14 13.76
CA GLU A 480 13.15 -20.00 15.18
C GLU A 480 12.38 -20.98 16.09
N GLN A 481 11.48 -21.81 15.52
CA GLN A 481 10.61 -22.73 16.25
C GLN A 481 9.79 -22.03 17.34
N LYS A 482 9.40 -20.78 17.08
CA LYS A 482 8.54 -20.01 17.98
C LYS A 482 7.07 -20.31 17.69
N GLU A 483 6.26 -20.29 18.74
CA GLU A 483 4.81 -20.37 18.58
C GLU A 483 4.32 -19.14 17.81
N VAL A 484 3.65 -19.39 16.67
CA VAL A 484 3.12 -18.33 15.83
C VAL A 484 1.91 -17.70 16.52
N LYS A 485 2.09 -16.47 17.01
CA LYS A 485 1.04 -15.73 17.71
C LYS A 485 0.02 -15.17 16.74
N LYS A 486 -1.20 -14.92 17.24
CA LYS A 486 -2.21 -14.18 16.48
C LYS A 486 -1.69 -12.76 16.21
N ARG A 487 -1.74 -12.35 14.94
CA ARG A 487 -1.40 -10.98 14.51
C ARG A 487 -2.38 -9.96 15.13
N PRO A 488 -1.96 -8.70 15.34
CA PRO A 488 -2.80 -7.67 15.93
C PRO A 488 -4.04 -7.37 15.08
N LYS A 489 -5.01 -6.66 15.66
CA LYS A 489 -6.24 -6.29 14.94
C LYS A 489 -5.94 -5.27 13.84
N VAL A 490 -5.02 -4.36 14.13
CA VAL A 490 -4.48 -3.38 13.19
C VAL A 490 -3.03 -3.77 12.95
N ASP A 491 -2.80 -4.43 11.84
CA ASP A 491 -1.55 -5.13 11.51
C ASP A 491 -0.77 -4.38 10.44
N VAL A 492 -0.05 -3.37 10.90
CA VAL A 492 0.67 -2.36 10.12
C VAL A 492 1.94 -1.96 10.88
N HIS A 493 2.84 -1.21 10.25
CA HIS A 493 4.09 -0.77 10.85
C HIS A 493 3.86 0.43 11.77
N HIS A 494 3.69 0.17 13.06
CA HIS A 494 3.37 1.20 14.05
C HIS A 494 4.56 2.07 14.42
N PHE A 495 4.26 3.33 14.75
CA PHE A 495 5.19 4.19 15.46
C PHE A 495 5.55 3.56 16.81
N ASN A 496 6.83 3.64 17.19
CA ASN A 496 7.31 3.08 18.45
C ASN A 496 8.02 4.17 19.27
N ILE A 497 7.38 4.56 20.38
CA ILE A 497 7.93 5.60 21.27
C ILE A 497 9.27 5.21 21.90
N MET A 498 9.50 3.92 22.19
CA MET A 498 10.77 3.47 22.76
C MET A 498 11.91 3.65 21.77
N ASN A 499 11.71 3.33 20.49
CA ASN A 499 12.72 3.57 19.46
C ASN A 499 13.06 5.07 19.38
N LYS A 500 12.04 5.94 19.44
CA LYS A 500 12.22 7.39 19.44
C LYS A 500 12.94 7.95 20.66
N LEU A 501 12.65 7.40 21.84
CA LEU A 501 13.36 7.78 23.06
C LEU A 501 14.82 7.32 22.99
N ASN A 502 15.10 6.13 22.45
CA ASN A 502 16.47 5.68 22.23
C ASN A 502 17.22 6.57 21.22
N GLU A 503 16.59 6.95 20.10
CA GLU A 503 17.18 7.87 19.11
C GLU A 503 17.57 9.23 19.72
N ALA A 504 16.86 9.67 20.76
CA ALA A 504 17.07 10.94 21.43
C ALA A 504 17.91 10.85 22.73
N ASP A 505 18.45 9.67 23.08
CA ASP A 505 19.12 9.40 24.37
C ASP A 505 18.22 9.68 25.61
N LEU A 506 16.91 9.42 25.46
CA LEU A 506 15.86 9.64 26.45
C LEU A 506 15.17 8.33 26.90
N ALA A 507 15.79 7.18 26.63
CA ALA A 507 15.24 5.89 27.02
C ALA A 507 15.07 5.80 28.55
N PRO A 508 13.94 5.25 29.04
CA PRO A 508 13.78 4.95 30.46
C PRO A 508 14.90 4.06 30.99
N THR A 509 15.25 4.21 32.26
CA THR A 509 16.25 3.38 32.94
C THR A 509 15.72 1.95 33.18
N ASP A 510 16.63 1.03 33.47
CA ASP A 510 16.22 -0.34 33.84
C ASP A 510 15.50 -0.35 35.19
N TYR A 511 14.37 -1.06 35.26
CA TYR A 511 13.69 -1.29 36.52
C TYR A 511 14.48 -2.23 37.44
N ASN A 512 14.78 -1.77 38.66
CA ASN A 512 15.50 -2.56 39.66
C ASN A 512 14.53 -3.28 40.62
N TYR A 513 14.43 -4.59 40.49
CA TYR A 513 13.59 -5.44 41.36
C TYR A 513 14.00 -5.48 42.84
N GLY A 514 15.17 -4.92 43.21
CA GLY A 514 15.68 -4.87 44.59
C GLY A 514 15.18 -3.70 45.43
N LEU A 515 14.29 -2.86 44.89
CA LEU A 515 13.69 -1.71 45.57
C LEU A 515 12.79 -2.16 46.75
N SER A 516 12.77 -1.40 47.84
CA SER A 516 11.90 -1.64 49.00
C SER A 516 10.40 -1.54 48.64
N GLU A 517 9.50 -2.13 49.43
CA GLU A 517 8.04 -2.08 49.17
C GLU A 517 7.48 -0.66 48.93
N ASP A 518 8.06 0.35 49.59
CA ASP A 518 7.69 1.76 49.40
C ASP A 518 8.24 2.36 48.08
N GLU A 519 9.39 1.89 47.61
CA GLU A 519 10.01 2.25 46.32
C GLU A 519 9.40 1.48 45.13
N GLN A 520 8.63 0.41 45.40
CA GLN A 520 7.86 -0.34 44.40
C GLN A 520 6.47 0.28 44.12
N ARG A 521 6.07 1.33 44.84
CA ARG A 521 4.85 2.08 44.52
C ARG A 521 5.10 2.93 43.28
N GLY A 522 4.26 2.76 42.25
CA GLY A 522 4.35 3.56 41.03
C GLY A 522 4.28 5.06 41.35
N THR A 523 5.24 5.82 40.81
CA THR A 523 5.27 7.28 40.89
C THR A 523 5.18 7.87 39.50
N ASP A 524 4.70 9.10 39.39
CA ASP A 524 4.68 9.92 38.16
C ASP A 524 6.08 10.41 37.71
N SER A 525 7.10 10.07 38.47
CA SER A 525 8.46 10.63 38.37
C SER A 525 9.55 9.57 38.26
N SER A 526 9.16 8.29 38.24
CA SER A 526 10.09 7.17 38.09
C SER A 526 10.77 7.24 36.72
N ASP A 527 12.09 7.08 36.67
CA ASP A 527 12.88 7.18 35.44
C ASP A 527 12.85 5.88 34.60
N TYR A 528 12.33 4.78 35.14
CA TYR A 528 12.26 3.48 34.50
C TYR A 528 10.98 3.21 33.68
N ALA A 529 10.07 4.18 33.56
CA ALA A 529 8.80 4.03 32.86
C ALA A 529 8.47 5.23 31.96
N ILE A 530 7.69 4.99 30.90
CA ILE A 530 7.03 6.06 30.16
C ILE A 530 5.70 6.36 30.86
N HIS A 531 5.67 7.46 31.60
CA HIS A 531 4.44 7.90 32.27
C HIS A 531 3.45 8.48 31.28
N ASN A 532 2.16 8.40 31.65
CA ASN A 532 1.08 9.13 30.99
C ASN A 532 0.91 8.79 29.48
N TYR A 533 1.44 7.65 29.03
CA TYR A 533 1.39 7.22 27.64
C TYR A 533 0.72 5.85 27.54
N GLN A 534 -0.16 5.70 26.56
CA GLN A 534 -0.76 4.43 26.21
C GLN A 534 -0.67 4.22 24.70
N ASP A 535 -0.15 3.08 24.29
CA ASP A 535 -0.19 2.66 22.89
C ASP A 535 -1.42 1.77 22.63
N ARG A 536 -2.32 2.26 21.77
CA ARG A 536 -3.50 1.51 21.29
C ARG A 536 -3.46 1.26 19.78
N SER A 537 -2.33 1.55 19.12
CA SER A 537 -2.18 1.46 17.67
C SER A 537 -2.52 0.07 17.12
N GLU A 538 -2.11 -1.02 17.79
CA GLU A 538 -2.44 -2.40 17.39
C GLU A 538 -3.94 -2.76 17.44
N LYS A 539 -4.79 -1.92 18.04
CA LYS A 539 -6.20 -2.23 18.37
C LYS A 539 -7.20 -1.20 17.82
N GLU A 540 -6.78 0.05 17.70
CA GLU A 540 -7.65 1.19 17.42
C GLU A 540 -7.12 2.02 16.25
N ILE A 541 -8.01 2.25 15.27
CA ILE A 541 -7.83 3.27 14.23
C ILE A 541 -8.63 4.50 14.67
N ILE A 542 -7.99 5.66 14.66
CA ILE A 542 -8.63 6.93 15.03
C ILE A 542 -9.56 7.44 13.92
N SER A 543 -10.75 7.91 14.30
CA SER A 543 -11.77 8.49 13.44
C SER A 543 -12.02 9.96 13.79
N THR A 544 -12.68 10.69 12.90
CA THR A 544 -12.93 12.14 13.03
C THR A 544 -13.82 12.52 14.21
N ASP A 545 -14.68 11.63 14.71
CA ASP A 545 -15.49 11.85 15.92
C ASP A 545 -14.67 12.00 17.21
N ARG A 546 -13.40 11.57 17.18
CA ARG A 546 -12.43 11.74 18.29
C ARG A 546 -11.46 12.91 18.07
N MET A 547 -11.60 13.65 16.97
CA MET A 547 -10.69 14.72 16.57
C MET A 547 -11.40 16.08 16.68
N PHE A 548 -10.66 17.12 17.08
CA PHE A 548 -11.16 18.48 17.00
C PHE A 548 -10.93 19.05 15.58
N MET A 549 -11.85 18.73 14.67
CA MET A 549 -11.77 19.11 13.26
C MET A 549 -11.75 20.62 13.02
N GLY A 550 -12.30 21.42 13.94
CA GLY A 550 -12.32 22.89 13.86
C GLY A 550 -10.94 23.55 13.96
N HIS A 551 -9.89 22.79 14.24
CA HIS A 551 -8.50 23.27 14.20
C HIS A 551 -7.95 23.40 12.77
N PHE A 552 -8.45 22.60 11.83
CA PHE A 552 -7.88 22.48 10.50
C PHE A 552 -8.62 23.39 9.50
N GLU A 553 -7.85 24.10 8.68
CA GLU A 553 -8.39 24.92 7.60
C GLU A 553 -8.53 24.10 6.32
N ALA A 554 -9.57 24.41 5.54
CA ALA A 554 -9.75 23.82 4.23
C ALA A 554 -8.69 24.36 3.25
N GLU A 555 -8.01 23.47 2.54
CA GLU A 555 -6.92 23.77 1.62
C GLU A 555 -6.97 22.80 0.43
N ALA A 556 -6.85 23.36 -0.78
CA ALA A 556 -6.83 22.57 -2.00
C ALA A 556 -5.58 21.68 -2.07
N ARG A 557 -5.73 20.49 -2.67
CA ARG A 557 -4.64 19.54 -2.88
C ARG A 557 -3.60 20.08 -3.87
N ASN A 558 -2.33 19.83 -3.59
CA ASN A 558 -1.22 20.08 -4.50
C ASN A 558 -1.13 18.92 -5.49
N LEU A 559 -1.68 19.14 -6.69
CA LEU A 559 -1.75 18.13 -7.73
C LEU A 559 -0.42 18.01 -8.48
N ARG A 560 -0.03 16.77 -8.78
CA ARG A 560 1.01 16.46 -9.77
C ARG A 560 0.55 16.89 -11.16
N THR A 561 1.50 17.12 -12.06
CA THR A 561 1.19 17.28 -13.48
C THR A 561 1.35 15.95 -14.21
N GLU A 562 0.52 15.75 -15.24
CA GLU A 562 0.52 14.53 -16.04
C GLU A 562 0.94 14.83 -17.49
N ASP A 563 1.63 13.90 -18.12
CA ASP A 563 2.02 13.94 -19.53
C ASP A 563 1.17 12.93 -20.33
N VAL A 564 -0.04 13.38 -20.67
CA VAL A 564 -1.05 12.59 -21.39
C VAL A 564 -1.11 13.10 -22.83
N PRO A 565 -0.72 12.30 -23.82
CA PRO A 565 -0.74 12.74 -25.20
C PRO A 565 -2.18 12.80 -25.73
N SER A 566 -2.46 13.79 -26.58
CA SER A 566 -3.72 13.82 -27.33
C SER A 566 -3.79 12.68 -28.35
N SER A 567 -4.99 12.39 -28.82
CA SER A 567 -5.23 11.39 -29.88
C SER A 567 -4.35 11.56 -31.13
N ASP A 568 -3.95 12.78 -31.46
CA ASP A 568 -3.13 13.11 -32.63
C ASP A 568 -1.62 13.00 -32.37
N ALA A 569 -1.21 13.02 -31.09
CA ALA A 569 0.19 12.99 -30.65
C ALA A 569 0.59 11.69 -29.92
N VAL A 570 -0.35 10.75 -29.74
CA VAL A 570 -0.14 9.51 -28.96
C VAL A 570 0.85 8.54 -29.59
N LEU A 571 0.98 8.53 -30.92
CA LEU A 571 1.86 7.59 -31.62
C LEU A 571 3.33 7.85 -31.25
N GLY A 572 4.01 6.83 -30.73
CA GLY A 572 5.40 6.91 -30.27
C GLY A 572 5.58 7.60 -28.92
N HIS A 573 4.51 7.98 -28.24
CA HIS A 573 4.60 8.67 -26.96
C HIS A 573 4.79 7.69 -25.80
N PHE A 574 5.99 7.67 -25.22
CA PHE A 574 6.35 6.82 -24.08
C PHE A 574 7.01 7.59 -22.93
N ALA A 575 6.86 8.93 -22.90
CA ALA A 575 7.26 9.72 -21.75
C ALA A 575 6.51 9.25 -20.49
N GLU A 576 7.17 9.36 -19.34
CA GLU A 576 6.58 9.02 -18.06
C GLU A 576 5.32 9.83 -17.81
N ARG A 577 4.24 9.16 -17.40
CA ARG A 577 2.92 9.75 -17.29
C ARG A 577 2.80 10.78 -16.16
N MET A 578 3.43 10.52 -15.01
CA MET A 578 3.25 11.31 -13.79
C MET A 578 4.53 12.07 -13.46
N ASN A 579 4.44 13.40 -13.41
CA ASN A 579 5.55 14.22 -12.94
C ASN A 579 5.45 14.37 -11.41
N GLY A 580 6.47 13.91 -10.69
CA GLY A 580 6.55 14.03 -9.23
C GLY A 580 6.52 15.49 -8.77
N LEU A 581 6.07 15.70 -7.52
CA LEU A 581 6.14 17.02 -6.90
C LEU A 581 7.60 17.41 -6.64
N ALA A 582 7.94 18.67 -6.87
CA ALA A 582 9.16 19.27 -6.33
C ALA A 582 9.09 19.33 -4.79
N GLU A 583 10.23 19.57 -4.13
CA GLU A 583 10.30 19.59 -2.66
C GLU A 583 9.27 20.53 -2.04
N GLU A 584 9.14 21.77 -2.53
CA GLU A 584 8.20 22.73 -1.96
C GLU A 584 6.76 22.23 -2.07
N GLY A 585 6.41 21.58 -3.18
CA GLY A 585 5.08 20.99 -3.41
C GLY A 585 4.83 19.76 -2.53
N ALA A 586 5.83 18.89 -2.36
CA ALA A 586 5.74 17.71 -1.51
C ALA A 586 5.61 18.11 -0.03
N VAL A 587 6.36 19.13 0.41
CA VAL A 587 6.26 19.71 1.75
C VAL A 587 4.90 20.37 1.98
N ALA A 588 4.41 21.15 1.01
CA ALA A 588 3.07 21.75 1.08
C ALA A 588 1.97 20.68 1.17
N GLU A 589 2.08 19.60 0.39
CA GLU A 589 1.12 18.52 0.46
C GLU A 589 1.21 17.74 1.77
N ALA A 590 2.41 17.49 2.28
CA ALA A 590 2.60 16.86 3.59
C ALA A 590 2.07 17.74 4.74
N ASN A 591 2.13 19.07 4.62
CA ASN A 591 1.54 20.01 5.58
C ASN A 591 0.02 19.85 5.72
N ARG A 592 -0.66 19.31 4.70
CA ARG A 592 -2.08 18.97 4.80
C ARG A 592 -2.36 17.77 5.74
N CYS A 593 -1.35 17.03 6.20
CA CYS A 593 -1.53 15.94 7.16
C CYS A 593 -2.10 16.42 8.51
N MET A 594 -3.13 15.74 9.02
CA MET A 594 -3.74 16.06 10.33
C MET A 594 -3.09 15.32 11.52
N SER A 595 -2.01 14.55 11.32
CA SER A 595 -1.37 13.68 12.34
C SER A 595 -2.34 12.88 13.22
N CYS A 596 -3.40 12.34 12.62
CA CYS A 596 -4.47 11.67 13.35
C CYS A 596 -3.90 10.65 14.37
N GLY A 597 -4.31 10.71 15.64
CA GLY A 597 -3.89 9.78 16.68
C GLY A 597 -2.48 9.99 17.27
N MET A 598 -1.82 11.12 16.98
CA MET A 598 -0.52 11.49 17.58
C MET A 598 -0.42 13.00 17.83
N CYS A 599 0.39 13.42 18.81
CA CYS A 599 0.74 14.83 19.00
C CYS A 599 1.56 15.36 17.82
N PHE A 600 1.24 16.58 17.37
CA PHE A 600 1.97 17.33 16.34
C PHE A 600 2.37 18.73 16.81
N GLU A 601 2.46 18.92 18.14
CA GLU A 601 3.04 20.11 18.75
C GLU A 601 2.26 21.44 18.56
N CYS A 602 0.94 21.37 18.37
CA CYS A 602 0.07 22.55 18.17
C CYS A 602 -0.18 23.46 19.40
N ASP A 603 0.30 23.06 20.58
CA ASP A 603 0.14 23.80 21.84
C ASP A 603 -1.28 24.04 22.39
N ASN A 604 -2.36 23.65 21.70
CA ASN A 604 -3.73 23.89 22.18
C ASN A 604 -3.95 23.39 23.62
N CYS A 605 -3.53 22.16 23.93
CA CYS A 605 -3.72 21.57 25.26
C CYS A 605 -2.98 22.32 26.37
N VAL A 606 -1.88 23.01 26.06
CA VAL A 606 -1.13 23.86 26.98
C VAL A 606 -1.83 25.20 27.14
N ILE A 607 -2.18 25.84 26.01
CA ILE A 607 -2.79 27.19 25.98
C ILE A 607 -4.15 27.23 26.68
N PHE A 608 -4.98 26.20 26.47
CA PHE A 608 -6.34 26.16 27.00
C PHE A 608 -6.42 25.51 28.39
N CYS A 609 -5.31 25.05 28.98
CA CYS A 609 -5.33 24.46 30.31
C CYS A 609 -5.56 25.55 31.38
N PRO A 610 -6.69 25.58 32.10
CA PRO A 610 -6.98 26.65 33.05
C PRO A 610 -6.14 26.60 34.33
N GLN A 611 -5.41 25.50 34.56
CA GLN A 611 -4.62 25.26 35.76
C GLN A 611 -3.11 25.21 35.49
N ASP A 612 -2.69 25.46 34.24
CA ASP A 612 -1.30 25.21 33.80
C ASP A 612 -0.81 23.80 34.17
N ALA A 613 -1.74 22.82 34.17
CA ALA A 613 -1.47 21.44 34.50
C ALA A 613 -0.81 20.71 33.32
N VAL A 614 -1.18 21.04 32.08
CA VAL A 614 -0.50 20.51 30.88
C VAL A 614 0.59 21.49 30.47
N PHE A 615 1.82 21.02 30.31
CA PHE A 615 2.97 21.85 30.00
C PHE A 615 3.87 21.20 28.93
N ARG A 616 4.67 22.02 28.25
CA ARG A 616 5.68 21.54 27.30
C ARG A 616 6.82 20.87 28.05
N VAL A 617 7.23 19.70 27.58
CA VAL A 617 8.45 19.06 28.06
C VAL A 617 9.65 19.95 27.70
N LYS A 618 10.70 19.92 28.54
CA LYS A 618 11.92 20.68 28.26
C LYS A 618 12.55 20.19 26.95
N LYS A 619 13.19 21.09 26.21
CA LYS A 619 13.75 20.79 24.88
C LYS A 619 14.74 19.64 24.87
N ASP A 620 15.54 19.51 25.94
CA ASP A 620 16.50 18.43 26.16
C ASP A 620 15.85 17.12 26.63
N GLN A 621 14.53 17.08 26.77
CA GLN A 621 13.74 15.93 27.20
C GLN A 621 12.56 15.63 26.26
N ALA A 622 12.45 16.36 25.14
CA ALA A 622 11.36 16.27 24.18
C ALA A 622 11.78 15.47 22.94
N THR A 623 10.85 14.66 22.42
CA THR A 623 10.99 13.94 21.15
C THR A 623 9.60 13.71 20.54
N THR A 624 9.51 13.23 19.31
CA THR A 624 8.24 12.88 18.67
C THR A 624 7.43 11.92 19.54
N GLY A 625 6.14 12.20 19.72
CA GLY A 625 5.27 11.47 20.63
C GLY A 625 5.39 11.87 22.11
N ARG A 626 6.39 12.70 22.49
CA ARG A 626 6.62 13.17 23.87
C ARG A 626 6.93 14.68 23.92
N TYR A 627 5.93 15.47 23.53
CA TYR A 627 6.03 16.93 23.49
C TYR A 627 5.45 17.62 24.73
N VAL A 628 4.39 17.05 25.31
CA VAL A 628 3.67 17.59 26.47
C VAL A 628 3.61 16.58 27.59
N ASP A 629 3.52 17.08 28.82
CA ASP A 629 3.31 16.29 30.02
C ASP A 629 2.25 16.95 30.92
N THR A 630 1.77 16.22 31.93
CA THR A 630 0.71 16.65 32.85
C THR A 630 1.17 16.61 34.30
N ASP A 631 1.06 17.74 34.98
CA ASP A 631 1.15 17.86 36.43
C ASP A 631 -0.20 17.47 37.06
N TYR A 632 -0.31 16.21 37.47
CA TYR A 632 -1.54 15.68 38.06
C TYR A 632 -1.92 16.33 39.40
N SER A 633 -0.99 17.01 40.06
CA SER A 633 -1.30 17.76 41.29
C SER A 633 -2.13 19.02 41.03
N LYS A 634 -2.05 19.55 39.80
CA LYS A 634 -2.81 20.73 39.33
C LYS A 634 -4.03 20.36 38.49
N CYS A 635 -4.06 19.16 37.93
CA CYS A 635 -5.16 18.74 37.07
C CYS A 635 -6.46 18.61 37.87
N ILE A 636 -7.49 19.33 37.44
CA ILE A 636 -8.85 19.27 38.02
C ILE A 636 -9.82 18.39 37.20
N GLY A 637 -9.33 17.75 36.13
CA GLY A 637 -10.16 16.93 35.25
C GLY A 637 -11.27 17.71 34.55
N CYS A 638 -10.97 18.90 34.02
CA CYS A 638 -11.97 19.71 33.29
C CYS A 638 -12.20 19.29 31.83
N HIS A 639 -11.45 18.31 31.31
CA HIS A 639 -11.53 17.75 29.95
C HIS A 639 -11.14 18.69 28.79
N ILE A 640 -10.97 19.99 29.02
CA ILE A 640 -10.66 20.98 27.97
C ILE A 640 -9.47 20.55 27.10
N CYS A 641 -8.39 20.04 27.67
CA CYS A 641 -7.21 19.61 26.91
C CYS A 641 -7.50 18.48 25.90
N SER A 642 -8.45 17.59 26.23
CA SER A 642 -8.93 16.52 25.33
C SER A 642 -9.86 17.11 24.27
N ASP A 643 -10.79 17.98 24.67
CA ASP A 643 -11.77 18.60 23.76
C ASP A 643 -11.12 19.47 22.67
N VAL A 644 -9.99 20.12 22.98
CA VAL A 644 -9.26 20.98 22.02
C VAL A 644 -8.12 20.25 21.29
N CYS A 645 -7.93 18.94 21.53
CA CYS A 645 -6.89 18.15 20.89
C CYS A 645 -7.24 17.87 19.42
N PRO A 646 -6.54 18.45 18.43
CA PRO A 646 -6.94 18.30 17.03
C PRO A 646 -6.87 16.85 16.53
N THR A 647 -5.97 16.05 17.10
CA THR A 647 -5.64 14.72 16.59
C THR A 647 -6.28 13.58 17.36
N GLY A 648 -7.01 13.86 18.45
CA GLY A 648 -7.56 12.83 19.33
C GLY A 648 -6.50 12.03 20.10
N TYR A 649 -5.32 12.64 20.34
CA TYR A 649 -4.22 12.05 21.08
C TYR A 649 -4.41 12.07 22.60
N ILE A 650 -5.37 12.84 23.12
CA ILE A 650 -5.61 12.97 24.57
C ILE A 650 -6.96 12.36 24.90
N ASP A 651 -6.97 11.29 25.69
CA ASP A 651 -8.17 10.75 26.32
C ASP A 651 -8.24 11.16 27.78
N MET A 652 -9.45 11.23 28.34
CA MET A 652 -9.66 11.48 29.76
C MET A 652 -9.92 10.16 30.50
N GLY A 653 -8.96 9.71 31.30
CA GLY A 653 -9.08 8.48 32.09
C GLY A 653 -7.76 8.06 32.73
N MET A 654 -7.82 7.42 33.90
CA MET A 654 -6.67 6.72 34.50
C MET A 654 -6.70 5.24 34.07
N GLY A 655 -6.46 4.95 32.80
CA GLY A 655 -6.45 3.59 32.24
C GLY A 655 -7.83 2.90 32.25
N GLU A 656 -8.36 2.57 31.07
CA GLU A 656 -9.48 1.61 30.93
C GLU A 656 -8.98 0.16 30.93
#